data_AF-A0A094GYW7-F1
#
_entry.id   AF-A0A094GYW7-F1
#
_cell.length_a   1.000
_cell.length_b   1.000
_cell.length_c   1.000
_cell.angle_alpha   90.00
_cell.angle_beta   90.00
_cell.angle_gamma   90.00
#
_symmetry.space_group_name_H-M   'P 1'
#
loop_
_entity.id
_entity.type
_entity.pdbx_description
1 polymer ?
#
loop_
_entity_poly.entity_id
_entity_poly.type
_entity_poly.pdbx_seq_one_letter_code
_entity_poly.pdbx_strand_id
1 'polypeptide(L)'
;MRLRTAALRQLSRGALCPTSSRTASCLAARTAPLLTISQRGQFQPRRGYASVSAAECQFGQPVHETHPHILAAGELTPGISAQEYHERRAKLAASLPENAIAILPSADLKYRSGAVFYEFHQESDFLYLTGFNEPEAVAVIQKIGKDDDYIFHLFLRPKDAAAEQWEGARSGEQAAIDVFNADKSGDIKNISKLLSPLIASASQVYAESSSTKSIFSKFFSAKNTAEDSFFGLLKDANVRPIRPVLNDLRVFKSEAEIKNMRLAGKLSGRAYTNAMRQQWTKEKDLCAYLEYQFKAQGCDGSAYVPVVAGGINANSIHYVRNDDALGENDLVLIDAGGEYGGYITDITRTWPVSGKFSSPQKDLYEAILTVQRSSVALCREDANLSLDQIHRLTEQGLRKQLEEIGFDLRGNAMEVLFPHHVGHYVGLDVHDCPGFPRRGVLKTGQCVTIEPGIYVPNDDRFPAHFRGIGIRIEDSVCVQKDTALVLTTEAVKEVVDIEALRRNPKGSIQSPKELKCETWSQCEVRSQGIRHKHRTSASRASSSTTLHHPQLPSYQPTTTTTHTASTTHKGPYKDSKLSVPAYLKMSESSLPIRSSPSQATPIPDDDHEADLPLTMTASVVLTSLPRDATAALKDAGAFDKPKVTVRFKAIGSAPILKQPVCRINATQRFEAVVAYLRRVVKCGPQDSVFLYVNNTFAPSLDEIVGNLHRCFRNQTDDQLIVSYSMTPAFG
;
A
#
# COMPACT_ATOMS: atom_id res chain seq x y z
N MET A 1 52.26 -23.52 -0.28
CA MET A 1 53.18 -24.50 0.35
C MET A 1 53.09 -25.84 -0.38
N ARG A 2 54.05 -26.76 -0.18
CA ARG A 2 54.09 -28.10 -0.80
C ARG A 2 53.47 -29.17 0.13
N LEU A 3 53.42 -30.42 -0.39
CA LEU A 3 53.15 -31.71 0.29
C LEU A 3 51.65 -32.09 0.39
N ARG A 4 51.21 -33.33 0.11
CA ARG A 4 51.90 -34.49 -0.51
C ARG A 4 50.91 -35.50 -1.16
N THR A 5 51.47 -36.38 -2.00
CA THR A 5 51.00 -37.68 -2.55
C THR A 5 50.14 -38.55 -1.61
N ALA A 6 49.33 -39.54 -2.04
CA ALA A 6 49.37 -40.45 -3.22
C ALA A 6 47.92 -40.83 -3.69
N ALA A 7 47.58 -41.35 -4.88
CA ALA A 7 48.10 -42.48 -5.71
C ALA A 7 47.95 -43.87 -5.03
N LEU A 8 47.50 -44.98 -5.67
CA LEU A 8 47.16 -45.31 -7.08
C LEU A 8 46.37 -46.66 -7.15
N ARG A 9 45.63 -46.94 -8.25
CA ARG A 9 45.42 -48.29 -8.90
C ARG A 9 44.57 -49.37 -8.18
N GLN A 10 43.99 -50.40 -8.84
CA GLN A 10 43.52 -50.63 -10.25
C GLN A 10 42.72 -51.96 -10.35
N LEU A 11 41.83 -52.08 -11.36
CA LEU A 11 41.30 -53.35 -11.94
C LEU A 11 40.38 -54.20 -11.00
N SER A 12 39.52 -55.13 -11.47
CA SER A 12 39.47 -55.84 -12.77
C SER A 12 38.04 -56.21 -13.27
N ARG A 13 38.01 -56.84 -14.45
CA ARG A 13 36.89 -57.44 -15.24
C ARG A 13 36.01 -58.41 -14.42
N GLY A 14 34.77 -58.78 -14.80
CA GLY A 14 33.93 -58.48 -15.98
C GLY A 14 33.19 -59.74 -16.52
N ALA A 15 32.04 -59.58 -17.21
CA ALA A 15 31.19 -60.62 -17.84
C ALA A 15 30.52 -61.66 -16.87
N LEU A 16 29.43 -62.40 -17.18
CA LEU A 16 28.17 -62.26 -17.94
C LEU A 16 27.54 -63.67 -18.04
N CYS A 17 26.42 -63.94 -17.34
CA CYS A 17 25.34 -64.91 -17.70
C CYS A 17 25.66 -66.42 -17.98
N PRO A 18 24.65 -67.30 -18.20
CA PRO A 18 23.42 -67.55 -17.42
C PRO A 18 23.15 -69.07 -17.21
N THR A 19 21.86 -69.48 -17.10
CA THR A 19 21.30 -70.88 -17.10
C THR A 19 21.40 -71.69 -15.78
N SER A 20 20.61 -72.75 -15.54
CA SER A 20 19.16 -73.03 -15.80
C SER A 20 18.70 -74.32 -15.05
N SER A 21 17.39 -74.62 -15.02
CA SER A 21 16.78 -75.94 -14.67
C SER A 21 16.85 -76.37 -13.17
N ARG A 22 16.12 -77.37 -12.64
CA ARG A 22 14.67 -77.75 -12.68
C ARG A 22 14.44 -78.91 -11.65
N THR A 23 13.17 -79.33 -11.44
CA THR A 23 12.69 -80.56 -10.72
C THR A 23 12.67 -80.54 -9.16
N ALA A 24 11.88 -81.34 -8.42
CA ALA A 24 10.52 -81.93 -8.62
C ALA A 24 10.02 -82.64 -7.32
N SER A 25 8.75 -83.13 -7.31
CA SER A 25 8.04 -83.95 -6.27
C SER A 25 7.62 -83.24 -4.96
N CYS A 26 6.40 -83.33 -4.40
CA CYS A 26 5.39 -84.42 -4.18
C CYS A 26 5.58 -85.16 -2.83
N LEU A 27 4.57 -85.56 -2.02
CA LEU A 27 3.14 -85.89 -2.25
C LEU A 27 2.17 -85.59 -1.06
N ALA A 28 0.88 -85.40 -1.38
CA ALA A 28 -0.36 -85.85 -0.66
C ALA A 28 -0.69 -85.35 0.79
N ALA A 29 -1.94 -85.39 1.31
CA ALA A 29 -3.19 -86.00 0.80
C ALA A 29 -4.51 -85.23 1.15
N ARG A 30 -5.53 -85.51 0.32
CA ARG A 30 -7.02 -85.33 0.38
C ARG A 30 -7.68 -85.22 1.79
N THR A 31 -8.86 -84.58 1.95
CA THR A 31 -10.17 -84.87 1.30
C THR A 31 -11.09 -83.65 0.99
N ALA A 32 -12.24 -83.90 0.34
CA ALA A 32 -13.25 -82.94 -0.16
C ALA A 32 -14.68 -83.36 0.34
N PRO A 33 -15.88 -82.85 -0.11
CA PRO A 33 -16.24 -82.50 -1.52
C PRO A 33 -17.39 -81.45 -1.80
N LEU A 34 -17.73 -81.31 -3.09
CA LEU A 34 -19.01 -80.87 -3.73
C LEU A 34 -19.47 -79.39 -3.80
N LEU A 35 -19.29 -78.82 -5.00
CA LEU A 35 -20.23 -78.05 -5.85
C LEU A 35 -20.99 -76.80 -5.35
N THR A 36 -20.74 -75.66 -6.01
CA THR A 36 -21.53 -75.24 -7.21
C THR A 36 -20.79 -74.16 -8.01
N ILE A 37 -21.17 -73.95 -9.28
CA ILE A 37 -20.54 -72.95 -10.18
C ILE A 37 -21.49 -71.77 -10.38
N SER A 38 -21.02 -70.54 -10.19
CA SER A 38 -21.65 -69.36 -10.79
C SER A 38 -20.62 -68.29 -11.17
N GLN A 39 -20.73 -67.86 -12.42
CA GLN A 39 -20.25 -66.62 -13.08
C GLN A 39 -18.97 -65.91 -12.60
N ARG A 40 -18.04 -65.70 -13.54
CA ARG A 40 -16.89 -64.79 -13.40
C ARG A 40 -17.34 -63.33 -13.29
N GLY A 41 -17.43 -62.80 -12.08
CA GLY A 41 -17.41 -61.36 -11.86
C GLY A 41 -16.02 -60.80 -12.16
N GLN A 42 -15.90 -59.88 -13.13
CA GLN A 42 -14.69 -59.08 -13.29
C GLN A 42 -14.62 -58.08 -12.13
N PHE A 43 -13.73 -58.33 -11.16
CA PHE A 43 -13.36 -57.33 -10.16
C PHE A 43 -12.57 -56.21 -10.83
N GLN A 44 -13.27 -55.20 -11.34
CA GLN A 44 -12.65 -53.90 -11.56
C GLN A 44 -12.25 -53.33 -10.18
N PRO A 45 -10.98 -52.96 -9.96
CA PRO A 45 -10.60 -52.28 -8.73
C PRO A 45 -11.22 -50.89 -8.73
N ARG A 46 -12.30 -50.70 -7.96
CA ARG A 46 -12.80 -49.36 -7.64
C ARG A 46 -11.68 -48.61 -6.93
N ARG A 47 -10.99 -47.71 -7.64
CA ARG A 47 -10.18 -46.66 -7.02
C ARG A 47 -11.13 -45.86 -6.13
N GLY A 48 -11.00 -46.01 -4.82
CA GLY A 48 -11.63 -45.12 -3.87
C GLY A 48 -10.97 -43.75 -4.02
N TYR A 49 -11.67 -42.81 -4.65
CA TYR A 49 -11.29 -41.40 -4.59
C TYR A 49 -11.55 -40.94 -3.15
N ALA A 50 -10.50 -40.88 -2.35
CA ALA A 50 -10.54 -40.24 -1.05
C ALA A 50 -10.63 -38.72 -1.30
N SER A 51 -11.83 -38.16 -1.14
CA SER A 51 -12.04 -36.71 -1.16
C SER A 51 -11.45 -36.11 0.12
N VAL A 52 -10.23 -35.58 0.02
CA VAL A 52 -9.62 -34.73 1.05
C VAL A 52 -10.30 -33.35 1.00
N SER A 53 -10.52 -32.70 2.14
CA SER A 53 -11.03 -31.33 2.15
C SER A 53 -9.97 -30.37 1.59
N ALA A 54 -10.38 -29.39 0.78
CA ALA A 54 -9.43 -28.38 0.29
C ALA A 54 -8.80 -27.55 1.43
N ALA A 55 -9.47 -27.46 2.59
CA ALA A 55 -8.94 -26.85 3.81
C ALA A 55 -7.96 -27.77 4.60
N GLU A 56 -7.88 -29.06 4.26
CA GLU A 56 -6.88 -30.00 4.78
C GLU A 56 -5.63 -30.07 3.87
N CYS A 57 -5.73 -29.57 2.63
CA CYS A 57 -4.59 -29.41 1.74
C CYS A 57 -3.69 -28.27 2.24
N GLN A 58 -2.39 -28.54 2.34
CA GLN A 58 -1.38 -27.51 2.60
C GLN A 58 -0.82 -26.97 1.29
N PHE A 59 -0.64 -25.66 1.17
CA PHE A 59 -0.10 -24.96 0.00
C PHE A 59 1.12 -24.13 0.40
N GLY A 60 1.99 -23.78 -0.55
CA GLY A 60 3.21 -23.01 -0.28
C GLY A 60 3.00 -21.50 -0.09
N GLN A 61 1.77 -21.04 -0.34
CA GLN A 61 1.29 -19.67 -0.07
C GLN A 61 -0.12 -19.73 0.52
N PRO A 62 -0.64 -18.64 1.12
CA PRO A 62 -2.05 -18.52 1.47
C PRO A 62 -2.97 -18.77 0.25
N VAL A 63 -4.03 -19.54 0.46
CA VAL A 63 -5.19 -19.68 -0.44
C VAL A 63 -6.47 -19.55 0.39
N HIS A 64 -7.61 -19.19 -0.21
CA HIS A 64 -8.84 -18.90 0.54
C HIS A 64 -9.27 -20.05 1.47
N GLU A 65 -9.13 -21.30 1.04
CA GLU A 65 -9.55 -22.50 1.76
C GLU A 65 -8.77 -22.74 3.06
N THR A 66 -7.57 -22.17 3.17
CA THR A 66 -6.68 -22.29 4.34
C THR A 66 -6.54 -20.98 5.11
N HIS A 67 -6.64 -19.84 4.42
CA HIS A 67 -6.44 -18.50 4.96
C HIS A 67 -7.59 -17.54 4.59
N PRO A 68 -8.86 -17.85 4.95
CA PRO A 68 -10.02 -17.01 4.62
C PRO A 68 -10.07 -15.68 5.41
N HIS A 69 -9.07 -15.43 6.25
CA HIS A 69 -8.83 -14.17 6.96
C HIS A 69 -7.79 -13.27 6.27
N ILE A 70 -7.15 -13.76 5.20
CA ILE A 70 -6.20 -13.02 4.34
C ILE A 70 -6.82 -12.80 2.95
N LEU A 71 -7.47 -13.83 2.40
CA LEU A 71 -8.00 -13.85 1.04
C LEU A 71 -9.52 -14.06 1.02
N ALA A 72 -10.23 -13.26 0.22
CA ALA A 72 -11.64 -13.51 -0.08
C ALA A 72 -11.83 -14.70 -1.04
N ALA A 73 -13.05 -15.21 -1.15
CA ALA A 73 -13.35 -16.32 -2.04
C ALA A 73 -13.13 -15.91 -3.51
N GLY A 74 -12.22 -16.61 -4.20
CA GLY A 74 -11.82 -16.31 -5.59
C GLY A 74 -10.62 -15.37 -5.73
N GLU A 75 -9.98 -14.96 -4.64
CA GLU A 75 -8.69 -14.24 -4.65
C GLU A 75 -7.49 -15.21 -4.64
N LEU A 76 -6.43 -14.87 -5.39
CA LEU A 76 -5.15 -15.60 -5.37
C LEU A 76 -4.08 -14.87 -4.55
N THR A 77 -4.20 -13.54 -4.48
CA THR A 77 -3.42 -12.63 -3.63
C THR A 77 -4.39 -11.58 -3.07
N PRO A 78 -4.08 -10.90 -1.95
CA PRO A 78 -5.03 -10.04 -1.26
C PRO A 78 -5.66 -9.00 -2.20
N GLY A 79 -6.99 -9.01 -2.32
CA GLY A 79 -7.74 -8.09 -3.17
C GLY A 79 -7.70 -8.36 -4.69
N ILE A 80 -6.86 -9.28 -5.19
CA ILE A 80 -6.75 -9.58 -6.64
C ILE A 80 -7.35 -10.96 -6.95
N SER A 81 -8.38 -10.95 -7.79
CA SER A 81 -9.12 -12.16 -8.16
C SER A 81 -8.39 -13.05 -9.18
N ALA A 82 -8.67 -14.36 -9.15
CA ALA A 82 -8.22 -15.31 -10.16
C ALA A 82 -8.70 -14.94 -11.58
N GLN A 83 -9.86 -14.29 -11.68
CA GLN A 83 -10.42 -13.73 -12.91
C GLN A 83 -9.56 -12.57 -13.44
N GLU A 84 -9.12 -11.65 -12.58
CA GLU A 84 -8.24 -10.54 -12.99
C GLU A 84 -6.87 -11.06 -13.45
N TYR A 85 -6.33 -12.08 -12.79
CA TYR A 85 -5.10 -12.75 -13.26
C TYR A 85 -5.29 -13.42 -14.64
N HIS A 86 -6.45 -14.02 -14.92
CA HIS A 86 -6.79 -14.50 -16.27
C HIS A 86 -6.87 -13.34 -17.29
N GLU A 87 -7.52 -12.23 -16.95
CA GLU A 87 -7.62 -11.06 -17.84
C GLU A 87 -6.26 -10.41 -18.13
N ARG A 88 -5.33 -10.40 -17.17
CA ARG A 88 -3.94 -9.94 -17.40
C ARG A 88 -3.22 -10.86 -18.40
N ARG A 89 -3.42 -12.17 -18.32
CA ARG A 89 -2.88 -13.16 -19.30
C ARG A 89 -3.53 -13.01 -20.68
N ALA A 90 -4.84 -12.77 -20.75
CA ALA A 90 -5.56 -12.51 -22.01
C ALA A 90 -5.07 -11.22 -22.69
N LYS A 91 -4.91 -10.12 -21.94
CA LYS A 91 -4.35 -8.85 -22.46
C LYS A 91 -2.92 -9.02 -22.99
N LEU A 92 -2.08 -9.79 -22.28
CA LEU A 92 -0.76 -10.16 -22.79
C LEU A 92 -0.88 -10.96 -24.08
N ALA A 93 -1.65 -12.05 -24.10
CA ALA A 93 -1.83 -12.89 -25.28
C ALA A 93 -2.32 -12.08 -26.49
N ALA A 94 -3.28 -11.17 -26.31
CA ALA A 94 -3.77 -10.24 -27.35
C ALA A 94 -2.64 -9.40 -27.97
N SER A 95 -1.73 -8.87 -27.14
CA SER A 95 -0.59 -8.05 -27.59
C SER A 95 0.50 -8.83 -28.34
N LEU A 96 0.54 -10.15 -28.22
CA LEU A 96 1.54 -11.00 -28.86
C LEU A 96 1.16 -11.38 -30.31
N PRO A 97 2.14 -11.62 -31.21
CA PRO A 97 1.91 -12.19 -32.53
C PRO A 97 1.26 -13.59 -32.48
N GLU A 98 0.56 -13.99 -33.55
CA GLU A 98 0.03 -15.35 -33.70
C GLU A 98 1.11 -16.42 -33.43
N ASN A 99 0.77 -17.40 -32.59
CA ASN A 99 1.66 -18.51 -32.19
C ASN A 99 2.99 -18.08 -31.51
N ALA A 100 3.05 -16.89 -30.92
CA ALA A 100 4.15 -16.48 -30.05
C ALA A 100 3.98 -17.01 -28.61
N ILE A 101 5.09 -17.14 -27.89
CA ILE A 101 5.09 -17.53 -26.47
C ILE A 101 5.81 -16.49 -25.61
N ALA A 102 5.25 -16.19 -24.44
CA ALA A 102 5.89 -15.45 -23.37
C ALA A 102 6.32 -16.41 -22.26
N ILE A 103 7.59 -16.34 -21.84
CA ILE A 103 8.17 -17.23 -20.82
C ILE A 103 8.71 -16.38 -19.66
N LEU A 104 8.22 -16.64 -18.45
CA LEU A 104 8.59 -15.91 -17.23
C LEU A 104 9.06 -16.91 -16.16
N PRO A 105 10.32 -16.84 -15.68
CA PRO A 105 10.76 -17.58 -14.50
C PRO A 105 10.36 -16.87 -13.21
N SER A 106 10.18 -17.62 -12.12
CA SER A 106 10.04 -17.06 -10.77
C SER A 106 11.35 -16.41 -10.29
N ALA A 107 11.29 -15.66 -9.19
CA ALA A 107 12.48 -15.25 -8.47
C ALA A 107 13.27 -16.45 -7.91
N ASP A 108 14.58 -16.24 -7.70
CA ASP A 108 15.42 -17.16 -6.93
C ASP A 108 15.32 -16.85 -5.43
N LEU A 109 15.32 -17.87 -4.58
CA LEU A 109 15.58 -17.69 -3.15
C LEU A 109 16.97 -17.06 -2.91
N LYS A 110 17.03 -16.00 -2.09
CA LYS A 110 18.27 -15.26 -1.82
C LYS A 110 18.81 -15.62 -0.42
N TYR A 111 20.11 -15.87 -0.33
CA TYR A 111 20.76 -16.30 0.91
C TYR A 111 21.42 -15.15 1.66
N ARG A 112 21.16 -15.06 2.98
CA ARG A 112 21.73 -14.09 3.90
C ARG A 112 23.08 -14.55 4.47
N SER A 113 23.17 -15.82 4.88
CA SER A 113 24.43 -16.43 5.34
C SER A 113 24.33 -17.96 5.34
N GLY A 114 25.23 -18.64 4.64
CA GLY A 114 25.21 -20.10 4.51
C GLY A 114 23.86 -20.59 3.94
N ALA A 115 23.15 -21.41 4.72
CA ALA A 115 21.82 -21.91 4.36
C ALA A 115 20.67 -20.99 4.82
N VAL A 116 20.93 -19.92 5.58
CA VAL A 116 19.90 -18.96 6.03
C VAL A 116 19.53 -18.04 4.88
N PHE A 117 18.25 -17.99 4.53
CA PHE A 117 17.69 -17.16 3.47
C PHE A 117 17.08 -15.84 4.00
N TYR A 118 16.81 -14.92 3.07
CA TYR A 118 15.95 -13.74 3.30
C TYR A 118 14.47 -14.12 3.12
N GLU A 119 13.56 -13.28 3.61
CA GLU A 119 12.12 -13.35 3.29
C GLU A 119 11.95 -13.38 1.75
N PHE A 120 11.10 -14.28 1.24
CA PHE A 120 10.96 -14.47 -0.21
C PHE A 120 10.09 -13.37 -0.81
N HIS A 121 10.56 -12.77 -1.89
CA HIS A 121 9.83 -11.79 -2.70
C HIS A 121 9.91 -12.26 -4.15
N GLN A 122 8.76 -12.31 -4.82
CA GLN A 122 8.61 -12.86 -6.17
C GLN A 122 9.19 -11.92 -7.24
N GLU A 123 9.35 -12.40 -8.47
CA GLU A 123 9.62 -11.53 -9.61
C GLU A 123 8.30 -10.84 -10.03
N SER A 124 8.29 -9.51 -10.10
CA SER A 124 7.07 -8.69 -10.17
C SER A 124 6.26 -8.89 -11.46
N ASP A 125 6.92 -9.19 -12.59
CA ASP A 125 6.27 -9.51 -13.87
C ASP A 125 5.68 -10.93 -13.85
N PHE A 126 6.39 -11.89 -13.22
CA PHE A 126 5.85 -13.24 -12.96
C PHE A 126 4.63 -13.19 -12.02
N LEU A 127 4.71 -12.45 -10.92
CA LEU A 127 3.63 -12.30 -9.94
C LEU A 127 2.40 -11.66 -10.57
N TYR A 128 2.58 -10.59 -11.36
CA TYR A 128 1.50 -9.86 -12.03
C TYR A 128 0.61 -10.74 -12.90
N LEU A 129 1.15 -11.77 -13.55
CA LEU A 129 0.41 -12.67 -14.45
C LEU A 129 -0.15 -13.94 -13.78
N THR A 130 0.34 -14.30 -12.58
CA THR A 130 0.09 -15.63 -12.00
C THR A 130 -0.57 -15.61 -10.63
N GLY A 131 -0.26 -14.63 -9.77
CA GLY A 131 -0.56 -14.70 -8.33
C GLY A 131 0.23 -15.76 -7.56
N PHE A 132 1.21 -16.42 -8.20
CA PHE A 132 1.96 -17.52 -7.62
C PHE A 132 3.23 -17.01 -6.90
N ASN A 133 3.41 -17.37 -5.63
CA ASN A 133 4.42 -16.81 -4.73
C ASN A 133 5.34 -17.89 -4.11
N GLU A 134 5.76 -18.88 -4.90
CA GLU A 134 6.87 -19.77 -4.55
C GLU A 134 8.05 -19.61 -5.53
N PRO A 135 9.29 -19.95 -5.11
CA PRO A 135 10.44 -20.10 -5.99
C PRO A 135 10.40 -21.39 -6.83
N GLU A 136 11.33 -21.49 -7.78
CA GLU A 136 11.52 -22.63 -8.69
C GLU A 136 10.27 -22.94 -9.56
N ALA A 137 9.72 -21.90 -10.20
CA ALA A 137 8.62 -22.02 -11.15
C ALA A 137 8.88 -21.28 -12.48
N VAL A 138 8.13 -21.65 -13.52
CA VAL A 138 8.08 -20.99 -14.84
C VAL A 138 6.64 -20.92 -15.31
N ALA A 139 6.19 -19.72 -15.65
CA ALA A 139 4.96 -19.48 -16.39
C ALA A 139 5.27 -19.40 -17.89
N VAL A 140 4.43 -20.03 -18.72
CA VAL A 140 4.41 -19.81 -20.16
C VAL A 140 3.01 -19.40 -20.58
N ILE A 141 2.88 -18.24 -21.21
CA ILE A 141 1.65 -17.81 -21.89
C ILE A 141 1.86 -18.05 -23.38
N GLN A 142 1.22 -19.09 -23.89
CA GLN A 142 1.25 -19.46 -25.31
C GLN A 142 0.01 -18.91 -26.00
N LYS A 143 0.14 -17.92 -26.88
CA LYS A 143 -0.98 -17.41 -27.67
C LYS A 143 -1.39 -18.47 -28.69
N ILE A 144 -2.68 -18.83 -28.73
CA ILE A 144 -3.23 -19.78 -29.70
C ILE A 144 -4.29 -19.08 -30.55
N GLY A 145 -4.23 -19.26 -31.87
CA GLY A 145 -5.18 -18.62 -32.78
C GLY A 145 -5.04 -17.08 -32.83
N LYS A 146 -6.19 -16.41 -32.94
CA LYS A 146 -6.33 -14.96 -33.12
C LYS A 146 -6.95 -14.34 -31.88
N ASP A 147 -6.84 -13.02 -31.77
CA ASP A 147 -7.36 -12.25 -30.65
C ASP A 147 -6.68 -12.64 -29.31
N ASP A 148 -7.40 -12.91 -28.22
CA ASP A 148 -6.87 -13.08 -26.86
C ASP A 148 -6.77 -14.54 -26.35
N ASP A 149 -7.14 -15.52 -27.17
CA ASP A 149 -7.03 -16.95 -26.89
C ASP A 149 -5.58 -17.38 -26.51
N TYR A 150 -5.42 -18.11 -25.41
CA TYR A 150 -4.12 -18.55 -24.89
C TYR A 150 -4.16 -19.92 -24.19
N ILE A 151 -2.99 -20.54 -24.00
CA ILE A 151 -2.74 -21.66 -23.06
C ILE A 151 -1.73 -21.20 -22.01
N PHE A 152 -2.11 -21.25 -20.73
CA PHE A 152 -1.22 -20.96 -19.60
C PHE A 152 -0.64 -22.26 -19.06
N HIS A 153 0.68 -22.37 -19.14
CA HIS A 153 1.45 -23.44 -18.51
C HIS A 153 2.10 -22.90 -17.24
N LEU A 154 1.94 -23.58 -16.11
CA LEU A 154 2.64 -23.28 -14.87
C LEU A 154 3.46 -24.49 -14.41
N PHE A 155 4.75 -24.47 -14.73
CA PHE A 155 5.70 -25.52 -14.35
C PHE A 155 6.32 -25.15 -13.01
N LEU A 156 6.24 -26.03 -12.00
CA LEU A 156 6.69 -25.72 -10.64
C LEU A 156 7.11 -26.99 -9.88
N ARG A 157 7.47 -26.84 -8.61
CA ARG A 157 7.89 -27.94 -7.73
C ARG A 157 6.73 -28.91 -7.44
N PRO A 158 6.90 -30.23 -7.63
CA PRO A 158 5.93 -31.21 -7.16
C PRO A 158 5.87 -31.25 -5.62
N LYS A 159 4.76 -31.79 -5.11
CA LYS A 159 4.63 -32.21 -3.70
C LYS A 159 5.76 -33.18 -3.33
N ASP A 160 6.38 -32.95 -2.19
CA ASP A 160 7.54 -33.69 -1.70
C ASP A 160 7.54 -33.65 -0.16
N ALA A 161 6.93 -34.66 0.45
CA ALA A 161 6.75 -34.72 1.91
C ALA A 161 8.07 -34.69 2.70
N ALA A 162 9.19 -35.07 2.09
CA ALA A 162 10.50 -34.99 2.73
C ALA A 162 11.03 -33.55 2.72
N ALA A 163 10.88 -32.82 1.61
CA ALA A 163 11.26 -31.42 1.54
C ALA A 163 10.30 -30.50 2.33
N GLU A 164 8.99 -30.77 2.26
CA GLU A 164 7.96 -29.96 2.94
C GLU A 164 8.07 -30.01 4.48
N GLN A 165 8.69 -31.06 5.03
CA GLN A 165 9.05 -31.15 6.44
C GLN A 165 10.12 -30.12 6.87
N TRP A 166 10.97 -29.65 5.93
CA TRP A 166 12.07 -28.70 6.21
C TRP A 166 11.80 -27.29 5.69
N GLU A 167 11.17 -27.17 4.53
CA GLU A 167 10.98 -25.91 3.79
C GLU A 167 9.59 -25.28 4.00
N GLY A 168 8.66 -26.00 4.63
CA GLY A 168 7.24 -25.68 4.58
C GLY A 168 6.56 -26.28 3.35
N ALA A 169 5.22 -26.21 3.31
CA ALA A 169 4.43 -26.83 2.25
C ALA A 169 4.74 -26.27 0.85
N ARG A 170 4.43 -27.06 -0.18
CA ARG A 170 4.48 -26.67 -1.60
C ARG A 170 3.11 -26.82 -2.23
N SER A 171 2.72 -25.97 -3.17
CA SER A 171 1.38 -26.04 -3.78
C SER A 171 1.23 -27.27 -4.69
N GLY A 172 2.27 -27.59 -5.47
CA GLY A 172 2.31 -28.78 -6.32
C GLY A 172 1.58 -28.63 -7.67
N GLU A 173 1.89 -29.56 -8.59
CA GLU A 173 1.40 -29.55 -9.99
C GLU A 173 -0.13 -29.55 -10.12
N GLN A 174 -0.86 -30.11 -9.14
CA GLN A 174 -2.32 -30.13 -9.17
C GLN A 174 -2.92 -28.76 -8.79
N ALA A 175 -2.35 -28.06 -7.80
CA ALA A 175 -2.81 -26.73 -7.39
C ALA A 175 -2.60 -25.67 -8.48
N ALA A 176 -1.57 -25.83 -9.35
CA ALA A 176 -1.41 -25.00 -10.55
C ALA A 176 -2.67 -24.96 -11.42
N ILE A 177 -3.34 -26.10 -11.55
CA ILE A 177 -4.57 -26.24 -12.33
C ILE A 177 -5.76 -25.76 -11.49
N ASP A 178 -5.95 -26.35 -10.30
CA ASP A 178 -7.18 -26.21 -9.52
C ASP A 178 -7.32 -24.87 -8.78
N VAL A 179 -6.22 -24.14 -8.56
CA VAL A 179 -6.19 -22.85 -7.84
C VAL A 179 -5.72 -21.72 -8.75
N PHE A 180 -4.58 -21.87 -9.42
CA PHE A 180 -3.97 -20.80 -10.24
C PHE A 180 -4.52 -20.72 -11.67
N ASN A 181 -5.44 -21.62 -12.04
CA ASN A 181 -6.11 -21.71 -13.34
C ASN A 181 -5.12 -21.85 -14.52
N ALA A 182 -4.13 -22.74 -14.39
CA ALA A 182 -3.24 -23.15 -15.48
C ALA A 182 -3.82 -24.33 -16.27
N ASP A 183 -3.85 -24.22 -17.60
CA ASP A 183 -4.30 -25.26 -18.53
C ASP A 183 -3.35 -26.47 -18.61
N LYS A 184 -2.11 -26.26 -18.17
CA LYS A 184 -1.00 -27.22 -18.12
C LYS A 184 -0.13 -26.97 -16.89
N SER A 185 0.35 -28.05 -16.28
CA SER A 185 1.38 -28.02 -15.25
C SER A 185 2.39 -29.14 -15.45
N GLY A 186 3.48 -29.12 -14.68
CA GLY A 186 4.53 -30.14 -14.73
C GLY A 186 5.73 -29.83 -13.84
N ASP A 187 6.38 -30.86 -13.33
CA ASP A 187 7.59 -30.78 -12.50
C ASP A 187 8.69 -29.96 -13.20
N ILE A 188 9.07 -28.84 -12.57
CA ILE A 188 10.15 -27.93 -12.98
C ILE A 188 11.49 -28.66 -13.25
N LYS A 189 11.75 -29.81 -12.61
CA LYS A 189 12.95 -30.63 -12.86
C LYS A 189 13.00 -31.19 -14.30
N ASN A 190 11.87 -31.21 -15.01
CA ASN A 190 11.77 -31.65 -16.41
C ASN A 190 11.65 -30.48 -17.41
N ILE A 191 11.79 -29.22 -16.97
CA ILE A 191 11.50 -28.02 -17.77
C ILE A 191 12.21 -27.97 -19.14
N SER A 192 13.42 -28.51 -19.29
CA SER A 192 14.10 -28.63 -20.60
C SER A 192 13.25 -29.39 -21.62
N LYS A 193 12.64 -30.51 -21.21
CA LYS A 193 11.73 -31.34 -22.04
C LYS A 193 10.37 -30.69 -22.26
N LEU A 194 9.93 -29.82 -21.35
CA LEU A 194 8.62 -29.16 -21.39
C LEU A 194 8.66 -27.88 -22.26
N LEU A 195 9.72 -27.08 -22.15
CA LEU A 195 9.92 -25.87 -22.96
C LEU A 195 10.41 -26.16 -24.38
N SER A 196 11.25 -27.18 -24.59
CA SER A 196 11.77 -27.51 -25.93
C SER A 196 10.70 -27.58 -27.03
N PRO A 197 9.58 -28.33 -26.89
CA PRO A 197 8.52 -28.36 -27.91
C PRO A 197 7.77 -27.02 -28.03
N LEU A 198 7.61 -26.26 -26.94
CA LEU A 198 6.96 -24.95 -26.98
C LEU A 198 7.83 -23.94 -27.76
N ILE A 199 9.11 -23.83 -27.42
CA ILE A 199 10.09 -22.96 -28.10
C ILE A 199 10.23 -23.36 -29.57
N ALA A 200 10.36 -24.65 -29.88
CA ALA A 200 10.51 -25.14 -31.25
C ALA A 200 9.25 -25.00 -32.12
N SER A 201 8.08 -24.79 -31.52
CA SER A 201 6.82 -24.54 -32.23
C SER A 201 6.44 -23.07 -32.33
N ALA A 202 7.05 -22.18 -31.54
CA ALA A 202 6.69 -20.77 -31.47
C ALA A 202 7.16 -19.95 -32.69
N SER A 203 6.36 -18.98 -33.11
CA SER A 203 6.74 -18.00 -34.15
C SER A 203 7.76 -16.97 -33.65
N GLN A 204 7.70 -16.66 -32.36
CA GLN A 204 8.52 -15.67 -31.66
C GLN A 204 8.50 -15.99 -30.17
N VAL A 205 9.66 -15.95 -29.51
CA VAL A 205 9.75 -16.07 -28.05
C VAL A 205 9.88 -14.67 -27.44
N TYR A 206 9.18 -14.43 -26.33
CA TYR A 206 9.31 -13.26 -25.46
C TYR A 206 9.78 -13.73 -24.08
N ALA A 207 10.90 -13.20 -23.61
CA ALA A 207 11.47 -13.50 -22.29
C ALA A 207 12.29 -12.28 -21.81
N GLU A 208 12.83 -12.32 -20.60
CA GLU A 208 13.89 -11.36 -20.22
C GLU A 208 15.22 -11.77 -20.86
N SER A 209 15.98 -10.80 -21.37
CA SER A 209 17.27 -11.04 -22.00
C SER A 209 18.37 -11.25 -20.95
N SER A 210 19.39 -12.05 -21.26
CA SER A 210 20.29 -12.70 -20.28
C SER A 210 21.33 -11.79 -19.60
N SER A 211 21.04 -10.50 -19.42
CA SER A 211 21.91 -9.53 -18.74
C SER A 211 21.86 -9.67 -17.21
N THR A 212 20.73 -10.11 -16.65
CA THR A 212 20.55 -10.40 -15.22
C THR A 212 21.09 -11.79 -14.87
N LYS A 213 22.11 -11.84 -14.01
CA LYS A 213 22.78 -13.07 -13.55
C LYS A 213 21.97 -13.83 -12.47
N SER A 214 20.71 -14.14 -12.78
CA SER A 214 19.81 -14.92 -11.92
C SER A 214 20.39 -16.32 -11.62
N ILE A 215 20.11 -16.83 -10.42
CA ILE A 215 20.56 -18.16 -9.96
C ILE A 215 19.84 -19.29 -10.71
N PHE A 216 18.70 -19.01 -11.35
CA PHE A 216 18.02 -19.85 -12.33
C PHE A 216 18.99 -20.38 -13.40
N SER A 217 19.93 -19.56 -13.88
CA SER A 217 21.01 -19.99 -14.79
C SER A 217 21.88 -21.11 -14.20
N LYS A 218 22.18 -21.03 -12.89
CA LYS A 218 22.96 -22.02 -12.15
C LYS A 218 22.14 -23.26 -11.78
N PHE A 219 20.83 -23.14 -11.55
CA PHE A 219 20.01 -24.27 -11.13
C PHE A 219 19.97 -25.36 -12.22
N PHE A 220 19.95 -24.97 -13.49
CA PHE A 220 20.16 -25.91 -14.61
C PHE A 220 21.63 -26.26 -14.83
N SER A 221 22.53 -25.27 -14.81
CA SER A 221 23.97 -25.48 -15.06
C SER A 221 24.71 -26.28 -13.95
N ALA A 222 24.08 -26.55 -12.80
CA ALA A 222 24.67 -27.29 -11.69
C ALA A 222 24.56 -28.82 -11.82
N LYS A 223 23.76 -29.34 -12.77
CA LYS A 223 23.62 -30.78 -13.02
C LYS A 223 23.65 -31.17 -14.51
N ASN A 224 23.27 -30.28 -15.42
CA ASN A 224 23.29 -30.56 -16.86
C ASN A 224 24.37 -29.73 -17.57
N THR A 225 24.61 -30.01 -18.86
CA THR A 225 25.52 -29.21 -19.70
C THR A 225 24.95 -27.80 -19.91
N ALA A 226 25.79 -26.85 -20.36
CA ALA A 226 25.36 -25.47 -20.60
C ALA A 226 24.22 -25.34 -21.63
N GLU A 227 24.11 -26.32 -22.54
CA GLU A 227 23.08 -26.43 -23.58
C GLU A 227 21.68 -26.73 -22.99
N ASP A 228 21.62 -27.56 -21.94
CA ASP A 228 20.40 -27.92 -21.20
C ASP A 228 19.89 -26.81 -20.27
N SER A 229 20.58 -25.67 -20.21
CA SER A 229 20.16 -24.53 -19.40
C SER A 229 19.02 -23.74 -20.04
N PHE A 230 18.21 -23.07 -19.24
CA PHE A 230 17.14 -22.18 -19.73
C PHE A 230 17.64 -21.19 -20.80
N PHE A 231 18.83 -20.63 -20.61
CA PHE A 231 19.47 -19.73 -21.58
C PHE A 231 20.10 -20.47 -22.77
N GLY A 232 20.44 -21.75 -22.64
CA GLY A 232 20.84 -22.62 -23.75
C GLY A 232 19.66 -22.91 -24.69
N LEU A 233 18.50 -23.26 -24.14
CA LEU A 233 17.24 -23.48 -24.90
C LEU A 233 16.78 -22.23 -25.65
N LEU A 234 17.05 -21.03 -25.11
CA LEU A 234 16.73 -19.74 -25.72
C LEU A 234 17.80 -19.23 -26.69
N LYS A 235 19.00 -19.82 -26.71
CA LYS A 235 20.19 -19.30 -27.43
C LYS A 235 19.99 -19.23 -28.95
N ASP A 236 19.37 -20.26 -29.51
CA ASP A 236 19.17 -20.39 -30.95
C ASP A 236 17.73 -19.99 -31.36
N ALA A 237 16.93 -19.48 -30.41
CA ALA A 237 15.59 -18.96 -30.63
C ALA A 237 15.60 -17.45 -30.95
N ASN A 238 14.61 -16.99 -31.71
CA ASN A 238 14.35 -15.56 -31.85
C ASN A 238 13.66 -15.05 -30.57
N VAL A 239 14.44 -14.41 -29.68
CA VAL A 239 13.98 -13.88 -28.39
C VAL A 239 13.83 -12.36 -28.45
N ARG A 240 12.66 -11.85 -28.06
CA ARG A 240 12.42 -10.42 -27.78
C ARG A 240 12.32 -10.16 -26.27
N PRO A 241 12.68 -8.96 -25.81
CA PRO A 241 12.44 -8.56 -24.43
C PRO A 241 10.94 -8.52 -24.15
N ILE A 242 10.49 -9.22 -23.11
CA ILE A 242 9.08 -9.23 -22.68
C ILE A 242 8.70 -7.94 -21.93
N ARG A 243 9.63 -7.36 -21.18
CA ARG A 243 9.42 -6.25 -20.24
C ARG A 243 8.74 -5.00 -20.84
N PRO A 244 9.03 -4.53 -22.06
CA PRO A 244 8.27 -3.42 -22.66
C PRO A 244 6.77 -3.71 -22.80
N VAL A 245 6.41 -4.93 -23.16
CA VAL A 245 5.00 -5.35 -23.34
C VAL A 245 4.29 -5.43 -21.99
N LEU A 246 4.99 -5.86 -20.92
CA LEU A 246 4.44 -5.92 -19.57
C LEU A 246 4.36 -4.54 -18.90
N ASN A 247 5.30 -3.65 -19.17
CA ASN A 247 5.21 -2.24 -18.75
C ASN A 247 3.94 -1.58 -19.31
N ASP A 248 3.61 -1.81 -20.59
CA ASP A 248 2.40 -1.27 -21.23
C ASP A 248 1.09 -1.80 -20.58
N LEU A 249 1.14 -2.94 -19.88
CA LEU A 249 0.02 -3.45 -19.06
C LEU A 249 0.07 -2.90 -17.62
N ARG A 250 1.19 -3.12 -16.92
CA ARG A 250 1.40 -2.79 -15.51
C ARG A 250 1.33 -1.30 -15.20
N VAL A 251 1.61 -0.42 -16.16
CA VAL A 251 1.58 1.03 -15.91
C VAL A 251 0.15 1.52 -15.63
N PHE A 252 -0.88 0.83 -16.15
CA PHE A 252 -2.29 1.13 -15.95
C PHE A 252 -2.90 0.20 -14.89
N LYS A 253 -3.11 0.72 -13.68
CA LYS A 253 -3.61 -0.04 -12.53
C LYS A 253 -5.11 -0.30 -12.65
N SER A 254 -5.54 -1.50 -12.30
CA SER A 254 -6.95 -1.85 -12.11
C SER A 254 -7.55 -1.19 -10.86
N GLU A 255 -8.86 -1.16 -10.79
CA GLU A 255 -9.60 -0.75 -9.58
C GLU A 255 -9.31 -1.63 -8.35
N ALA A 256 -8.74 -2.83 -8.50
CA ALA A 256 -8.29 -3.66 -7.37
C ALA A 256 -6.87 -3.25 -6.95
N GLU A 257 -5.97 -3.04 -7.90
CA GLU A 257 -4.60 -2.57 -7.67
C GLU A 257 -4.59 -1.20 -6.97
N ILE A 258 -5.45 -0.26 -7.41
CA ILE A 258 -5.60 1.06 -6.78
C ILE A 258 -6.10 0.94 -5.32
N LYS A 259 -6.96 -0.05 -5.00
CA LYS A 259 -7.43 -0.29 -3.62
C LYS A 259 -6.31 -0.83 -2.73
N ASN A 260 -5.51 -1.77 -3.23
CA ASN A 260 -4.35 -2.31 -2.52
C ASN A 260 -3.32 -1.21 -2.25
N MET A 261 -2.96 -0.41 -3.25
CA MET A 261 -2.07 0.74 -3.08
C MET A 261 -2.66 1.78 -2.11
N ARG A 262 -3.96 2.11 -2.19
CA ARG A 262 -4.59 3.04 -1.23
C ARG A 262 -4.59 2.50 0.19
N LEU A 263 -4.68 1.17 0.38
CA LEU A 263 -4.56 0.53 1.68
C LEU A 263 -3.11 0.56 2.19
N ALA A 264 -2.12 0.21 1.36
CA ALA A 264 -0.71 0.34 1.69
C ALA A 264 -0.36 1.76 2.16
N GLY A 265 -0.74 2.79 1.40
CA GLY A 265 -0.50 4.20 1.75
C GLY A 265 -1.27 4.68 2.98
N LYS A 266 -2.45 4.11 3.25
CA LYS A 266 -3.23 4.37 4.46
C LYS A 266 -2.56 3.82 5.72
N LEU A 267 -2.11 2.56 5.70
CA LEU A 267 -1.46 1.91 6.84
C LEU A 267 -0.06 2.52 7.07
N SER A 268 0.69 2.75 5.99
CA SER A 268 1.99 3.43 6.02
C SER A 268 1.87 4.85 6.57
N GLY A 269 0.96 5.67 6.04
CA GLY A 269 0.78 7.04 6.51
C GLY A 269 0.32 7.15 7.97
N ARG A 270 -0.45 6.18 8.47
CA ARG A 270 -0.75 6.06 9.90
C ARG A 270 0.49 5.76 10.73
N ALA A 271 1.41 4.92 10.25
CA ALA A 271 2.69 4.69 10.92
C ALA A 271 3.52 5.98 11.02
N TYR A 272 3.63 6.77 9.94
CA TYR A 272 4.25 8.10 9.97
C TYR A 272 3.63 9.03 11.02
N THR A 273 2.31 9.22 10.95
CA THR A 273 1.59 10.13 11.85
C THR A 273 1.61 9.62 13.30
N ASN A 274 1.83 8.32 13.54
CA ASN A 274 2.12 7.77 14.87
C ASN A 274 3.59 7.95 15.31
N ALA A 275 4.56 7.86 14.40
CA ALA A 275 5.96 8.15 14.67
C ALA A 275 6.17 9.64 15.02
N MET A 276 5.54 10.54 14.28
CA MET A 276 5.55 12.00 14.51
C MET A 276 5.00 12.41 15.88
N ARG A 277 4.13 11.59 16.51
CA ARG A 277 3.62 11.83 17.89
C ARG A 277 4.63 11.53 18.99
N GLN A 278 5.71 10.80 18.69
CA GLN A 278 6.66 10.27 19.67
C GLN A 278 8.00 11.01 19.61
N GLN A 279 8.72 11.03 20.73
CA GLN A 279 10.09 11.55 20.79
C GLN A 279 11.09 10.44 20.45
N TRP A 280 12.00 10.75 19.53
CA TRP A 280 13.07 9.85 19.10
C TRP A 280 14.43 10.44 19.44
N THR A 281 15.42 9.58 19.65
CA THR A 281 16.81 9.96 19.99
C THR A 281 17.86 9.26 19.13
N LYS A 282 17.43 8.33 18.25
CA LYS A 282 18.28 7.60 17.30
C LYS A 282 17.47 7.24 16.07
N GLU A 283 18.13 7.21 14.92
CA GLU A 283 17.55 6.79 13.64
C GLU A 283 17.04 5.34 13.71
N LYS A 284 17.86 4.41 14.23
CA LYS A 284 17.53 2.96 14.26
C LYS A 284 16.28 2.62 15.07
N ASP A 285 16.06 3.33 16.18
CA ASP A 285 14.96 3.05 17.11
C ASP A 285 13.63 3.48 16.46
N LEU A 286 13.68 4.51 15.59
CA LEU A 286 12.59 5.02 14.76
C LEU A 286 12.38 4.19 13.49
N CYS A 287 13.45 3.71 12.86
CA CYS A 287 13.40 2.74 11.75
C CYS A 287 12.65 1.47 12.18
N ALA A 288 13.11 0.81 13.25
CA ALA A 288 12.49 -0.41 13.76
C ALA A 288 11.03 -0.20 14.23
N TYR A 289 10.67 1.02 14.68
CA TYR A 289 9.29 1.37 14.98
C TYR A 289 8.40 1.39 13.73
N LEU A 290 8.87 1.96 12.62
CA LEU A 290 8.11 2.02 11.36
C LEU A 290 7.93 0.63 10.75
N GLU A 291 8.99 -0.17 10.66
CA GLU A 291 8.95 -1.56 10.17
C GLU A 291 7.95 -2.40 10.99
N TYR A 292 7.96 -2.25 12.32
CA TYR A 292 6.97 -2.86 13.21
C TYR A 292 5.56 -2.34 12.94
N GLN A 293 5.35 -1.03 12.80
CA GLN A 293 4.03 -0.45 12.55
C GLN A 293 3.43 -0.89 11.21
N PHE A 294 4.23 -1.04 10.15
CA PHE A 294 3.75 -1.55 8.87
C PHE A 294 3.20 -2.97 9.05
N LYS A 295 4.01 -3.93 9.52
CA LYS A 295 3.55 -5.32 9.72
C LYS A 295 2.42 -5.42 10.76
N ALA A 296 2.45 -4.63 11.84
CA ALA A 296 1.42 -4.66 12.89
C ALA A 296 0.09 -4.00 12.51
N GLN A 297 0.05 -3.12 11.50
CA GLN A 297 -1.19 -2.53 10.99
C GLN A 297 -1.79 -3.30 9.80
N GLY A 298 -1.08 -4.30 9.27
CA GLY A 298 -1.59 -5.22 8.23
C GLY A 298 -0.90 -5.12 6.86
N CYS A 299 0.23 -4.42 6.74
CA CYS A 299 1.13 -4.57 5.59
C CYS A 299 1.91 -5.89 5.69
N ASP A 300 2.36 -6.44 4.57
CA ASP A 300 3.20 -7.64 4.54
C ASP A 300 4.62 -7.35 5.06
N GLY A 301 5.12 -6.14 4.81
CA GLY A 301 6.43 -5.67 5.24
C GLY A 301 6.71 -4.23 4.87
N SER A 302 7.97 -3.82 5.00
CA SER A 302 8.52 -2.62 4.37
C SER A 302 8.77 -2.92 2.89
N ALA A 303 8.25 -2.07 1.99
CA ALA A 303 8.36 -2.21 0.54
C ALA A 303 9.80 -2.06 0.01
N TYR A 304 10.65 -1.37 0.77
CA TYR A 304 12.07 -1.15 0.48
C TYR A 304 12.80 -0.86 1.80
N VAL A 305 14.13 -0.77 1.75
CA VAL A 305 14.94 -0.43 2.94
C VAL A 305 14.69 1.03 3.30
N PRO A 306 14.16 1.36 4.49
CA PRO A 306 13.88 2.73 4.88
C PRO A 306 15.13 3.61 4.85
N VAL A 307 14.95 4.89 4.50
CA VAL A 307 15.88 5.97 4.85
C VAL A 307 15.36 6.61 6.12
N VAL A 308 16.18 6.70 7.16
CA VAL A 308 15.86 7.44 8.40
C VAL A 308 17.05 8.34 8.72
N ALA A 309 17.02 9.57 8.23
CA ALA A 309 18.20 10.44 8.15
C ALA A 309 18.03 11.70 9.01
N GLY A 310 18.82 11.79 10.09
CA GLY A 310 18.85 12.95 11.00
C GLY A 310 19.79 14.07 10.55
N GLY A 311 19.32 15.32 10.62
CA GLY A 311 20.12 16.51 10.39
C GLY A 311 20.87 16.47 9.05
N ILE A 312 22.21 16.54 9.11
CA ILE A 312 23.08 16.51 7.92
C ILE A 312 22.91 15.24 7.07
N ASN A 313 22.58 14.09 7.67
CA ASN A 313 22.43 12.81 6.98
C ASN A 313 21.34 12.87 5.88
N ALA A 314 20.34 13.76 6.04
CA ALA A 314 19.27 13.96 5.06
C ALA A 314 19.78 14.42 3.68
N ASN A 315 21.01 14.93 3.58
CA ASN A 315 21.65 15.30 2.30
C ASN A 315 22.18 14.08 1.50
N SER A 316 22.17 12.89 2.09
CA SER A 316 22.45 11.63 1.39
C SER A 316 21.13 10.96 1.01
N ILE A 317 20.71 11.13 -0.24
CA ILE A 317 19.39 10.69 -0.77
C ILE A 317 19.09 9.21 -0.44
N HIS A 318 20.09 8.33 -0.58
CA HIS A 318 20.00 6.89 -0.28
C HIS A 318 20.64 6.54 1.08
N TYR A 319 20.45 7.37 2.12
CA TYR A 319 20.97 7.09 3.45
C TYR A 319 20.21 5.94 4.13
N VAL A 320 20.77 4.72 4.05
CA VAL A 320 20.18 3.50 4.64
C VAL A 320 21.00 2.95 5.82
N ARG A 321 21.88 3.78 6.42
CA ARG A 321 22.72 3.37 7.56
C ARG A 321 21.92 3.40 8.87
N ASN A 322 21.05 4.41 9.00
CA ASN A 322 20.00 4.54 10.02
C ASN A 322 20.45 4.24 11.45
N ASP A 323 21.66 4.62 11.87
CA ASP A 323 22.24 4.26 13.17
C ASP A 323 22.73 5.45 14.01
N ASP A 324 22.67 6.69 13.49
CA ASP A 324 23.09 7.89 14.22
C ASP A 324 22.09 8.31 15.31
N ALA A 325 22.57 9.18 16.20
CA ALA A 325 21.74 9.86 17.19
C ALA A 325 20.97 11.03 16.55
N LEU A 326 19.74 11.25 17.01
CA LEU A 326 18.91 12.39 16.60
C LEU A 326 19.05 13.51 17.64
N GLY A 327 19.57 14.67 17.22
CA GLY A 327 19.68 15.87 18.03
C GLY A 327 18.35 16.60 18.17
N GLU A 328 18.16 17.32 19.27
CA GLU A 328 16.90 18.04 19.57
C GLU A 328 16.52 19.07 18.49
N ASN A 329 17.52 19.76 17.93
CA ASN A 329 17.33 20.79 16.90
C ASN A 329 17.25 20.23 15.47
N ASP A 330 17.45 18.94 15.26
CA ASP A 330 17.50 18.35 13.92
C ASP A 330 16.10 18.25 13.29
N LEU A 331 16.07 18.25 11.95
CA LEU A 331 15.00 17.57 11.22
C LEU A 331 15.37 16.09 11.08
N VAL A 332 14.37 15.21 11.05
CA VAL A 332 14.53 13.85 10.52
C VAL A 332 13.76 13.74 9.21
N LEU A 333 14.45 13.34 8.15
CA LEU A 333 13.86 12.95 6.87
C LEU A 333 13.67 11.44 6.90
N ILE A 334 12.45 10.98 6.65
CA ILE A 334 12.13 9.56 6.53
C ILE A 334 11.44 9.30 5.21
N ASP A 335 12.00 8.37 4.47
CA ASP A 335 11.46 7.77 3.25
C ASP A 335 11.32 6.27 3.49
N ALA A 336 10.08 5.78 3.44
CA ALA A 336 9.70 4.41 3.77
C ALA A 336 8.24 4.13 3.39
N GLY A 337 8.00 3.03 2.68
CA GLY A 337 6.66 2.52 2.36
C GLY A 337 6.41 1.13 2.97
N GLY A 338 5.15 0.82 3.27
CA GLY A 338 4.67 -0.52 3.51
C GLY A 338 4.16 -1.19 2.24
N GLU A 339 4.29 -2.51 2.13
CA GLU A 339 3.78 -3.35 1.04
C GLU A 339 2.45 -4.01 1.46
N TYR A 340 1.47 -4.12 0.55
CA TYR A 340 0.23 -4.89 0.78
C TYR A 340 -0.20 -5.66 -0.48
N GLY A 341 -0.21 -6.99 -0.39
CA GLY A 341 -0.55 -7.89 -1.50
C GLY A 341 0.41 -7.77 -2.69
N GLY A 342 1.68 -7.40 -2.43
CA GLY A 342 2.67 -7.04 -3.43
C GLY A 342 2.63 -5.58 -3.89
N TYR A 343 1.63 -4.78 -3.50
CA TYR A 343 1.48 -3.40 -3.95
C TYR A 343 2.05 -2.38 -2.96
N ILE A 344 2.74 -1.38 -3.50
CA ILE A 344 3.57 -0.43 -2.77
C ILE A 344 2.98 0.98 -2.86
N THR A 345 3.20 1.79 -1.83
CA THR A 345 3.20 3.25 -1.95
C THR A 345 4.47 3.82 -1.37
N ASP A 346 5.11 4.70 -2.13
CA ASP A 346 6.21 5.54 -1.67
C ASP A 346 5.68 6.70 -0.82
N ILE A 347 6.42 7.04 0.24
CA ILE A 347 6.16 8.14 1.16
C ILE A 347 7.50 8.65 1.72
N THR A 348 7.82 9.90 1.43
CA THR A 348 8.79 10.69 2.20
C THR A 348 8.10 11.78 3.03
N ARG A 349 8.50 11.92 4.31
CA ARG A 349 8.16 13.03 5.20
C ARG A 349 9.41 13.53 5.93
N THR A 350 9.51 14.84 6.12
CA THR A 350 10.53 15.46 6.98
C THR A 350 9.85 16.21 8.13
N TRP A 351 10.36 16.09 9.37
CA TRP A 351 9.82 16.81 10.52
C TRP A 351 10.86 17.08 11.62
N PRO A 352 10.66 18.11 12.48
CA PRO A 352 11.58 18.42 13.58
C PRO A 352 11.57 17.37 14.69
N VAL A 353 12.75 16.98 15.15
CA VAL A 353 12.93 16.00 16.24
C VAL A 353 12.36 16.52 17.57
N SER A 354 12.48 17.82 17.84
CA SER A 354 11.81 18.52 18.95
C SER A 354 10.27 18.55 18.87
N GLY A 355 9.70 18.33 17.67
CA GLY A 355 8.28 18.51 17.42
C GLY A 355 7.83 19.95 17.12
N LYS A 356 8.77 20.89 16.95
CA LYS A 356 8.49 22.26 16.51
C LYS A 356 9.54 22.75 15.51
N PHE A 357 9.13 23.37 14.40
CA PHE A 357 10.07 23.91 13.43
C PHE A 357 10.73 25.19 13.98
N SER A 358 12.05 25.32 13.80
CA SER A 358 12.71 26.64 13.83
C SER A 358 12.39 27.41 12.55
N SER A 359 12.55 28.74 12.53
CA SER A 359 12.19 29.55 11.34
C SER A 359 12.87 29.06 10.06
N PRO A 360 14.20 28.85 9.99
CA PRO A 360 14.84 28.37 8.75
C PRO A 360 14.35 27.00 8.30
N GLN A 361 14.02 26.10 9.23
CA GLN A 361 13.42 24.82 8.91
C GLN A 361 12.00 24.99 8.36
N LYS A 362 11.20 25.89 8.94
CA LYS A 362 9.83 26.18 8.50
C LYS A 362 9.82 26.85 7.12
N ASP A 363 10.64 27.87 6.92
CA ASP A 363 10.68 28.68 5.70
C ASP A 363 11.04 27.81 4.47
N LEU A 364 12.06 26.93 4.62
CA LEU A 364 12.42 25.97 3.58
C LEU A 364 11.38 24.84 3.40
N TYR A 365 10.72 24.40 4.48
CA TYR A 365 9.68 23.38 4.41
C TYR A 365 8.41 23.87 3.70
N GLU A 366 7.94 25.08 4.02
CA GLU A 366 6.75 25.67 3.39
C GLU A 366 7.00 26.03 1.92
N ALA A 367 8.23 26.44 1.56
CA ALA A 367 8.66 26.58 0.17
C ALA A 367 8.50 25.27 -0.63
N ILE A 368 8.98 24.15 -0.09
CA ILE A 368 8.90 22.83 -0.75
C ILE A 368 7.44 22.33 -0.78
N LEU A 369 6.71 22.45 0.33
CA LEU A 369 5.31 22.03 0.45
C LEU A 369 4.38 22.76 -0.54
N THR A 370 4.61 24.06 -0.74
CA THR A 370 3.86 24.89 -1.69
C THR A 370 4.01 24.38 -3.13
N VAL A 371 5.22 24.00 -3.52
CA VAL A 371 5.47 23.38 -4.83
C VAL A 371 4.91 21.95 -4.88
N GLN A 372 5.09 21.14 -3.84
CA GLN A 372 4.59 19.76 -3.77
C GLN A 372 3.07 19.69 -3.97
N ARG A 373 2.31 20.54 -3.27
CA ARG A 373 0.86 20.65 -3.42
C ARG A 373 0.46 21.10 -4.83
N SER A 374 1.24 22.00 -5.44
CA SER A 374 1.02 22.47 -6.82
C SER A 374 1.28 21.34 -7.83
N SER A 375 2.36 20.59 -7.69
CA SER A 375 2.73 19.49 -8.59
C SER A 375 1.79 18.28 -8.46
N VAL A 376 1.34 17.93 -7.24
CA VAL A 376 0.30 16.90 -7.03
C VAL A 376 -1.01 17.29 -7.75
N ALA A 377 -1.40 18.56 -7.74
CA ALA A 377 -2.61 19.03 -8.42
C ALA A 377 -2.53 18.95 -9.97
N LEU A 378 -1.35 18.68 -10.54
CA LEU A 378 -1.13 18.44 -11.97
C LEU A 378 -1.23 16.95 -12.36
N CYS A 379 -1.29 16.03 -11.40
CA CYS A 379 -1.35 14.58 -11.64
C CYS A 379 -2.77 14.09 -12.02
N ARG A 380 -3.31 14.65 -13.10
CA ARG A 380 -4.62 14.33 -13.69
C ARG A 380 -4.53 14.36 -15.22
N GLU A 381 -5.31 13.55 -15.89
CA GLU A 381 -5.21 13.38 -17.35
C GLU A 381 -5.59 14.66 -18.12
N ASP A 382 -6.59 15.42 -17.65
CA ASP A 382 -7.05 16.64 -18.31
C ASP A 382 -6.05 17.81 -18.25
N ALA A 383 -5.04 17.74 -17.37
CA ALA A 383 -3.91 18.68 -17.39
C ALA A 383 -3.06 18.52 -18.66
N ASN A 384 -3.12 17.35 -19.32
CA ASN A 384 -2.38 17.02 -20.54
C ASN A 384 -0.85 17.24 -20.40
N LEU A 385 -0.31 16.88 -19.22
CA LEU A 385 1.12 16.96 -18.90
C LEU A 385 1.74 15.57 -18.73
N SER A 386 3.00 15.43 -19.12
CA SER A 386 3.86 14.30 -18.79
C SER A 386 4.58 14.48 -17.46
N LEU A 387 5.11 13.38 -16.90
CA LEU A 387 5.87 13.43 -15.65
C LEU A 387 7.16 14.28 -15.81
N ASP A 388 7.78 14.26 -17.00
CA ASP A 388 8.87 15.18 -17.38
C ASP A 388 8.44 16.65 -17.39
N GLN A 389 7.20 16.97 -17.78
CA GLN A 389 6.67 18.34 -17.74
C GLN A 389 6.40 18.80 -16.31
N ILE A 390 5.84 17.93 -15.48
CA ILE A 390 5.59 18.21 -14.05
C ILE A 390 6.92 18.42 -13.31
N HIS A 391 7.98 17.65 -13.63
CA HIS A 391 9.32 17.88 -13.10
C HIS A 391 9.86 19.27 -13.42
N ARG A 392 9.76 19.74 -14.67
CA ARG A 392 10.21 21.10 -15.04
C ARG A 392 9.40 22.21 -14.37
N LEU A 393 8.09 22.04 -14.22
CA LEU A 393 7.24 22.98 -13.47
C LEU A 393 7.58 22.97 -11.97
N THR A 394 7.97 21.82 -11.43
CA THR A 394 8.44 21.69 -10.04
C THR A 394 9.79 22.38 -9.83
N GLU A 395 10.78 22.16 -10.70
CA GLU A 395 12.08 22.84 -10.63
C GLU A 395 11.91 24.37 -10.70
N GLN A 396 11.03 24.86 -11.59
CA GLN A 396 10.70 26.28 -11.71
C GLN A 396 10.00 26.83 -10.45
N GLY A 397 9.10 26.06 -9.85
CA GLY A 397 8.44 26.40 -8.58
C GLY A 397 9.45 26.46 -7.42
N LEU A 398 10.30 25.44 -7.28
CA LEU A 398 11.35 25.38 -6.25
C LEU A 398 12.33 26.53 -6.41
N ARG A 399 12.81 26.80 -7.63
CA ARG A 399 13.66 27.94 -7.96
C ARG A 399 13.07 29.25 -7.44
N LYS A 400 11.80 29.53 -7.79
CA LYS A 400 11.12 30.75 -7.37
C LYS A 400 11.04 30.86 -5.83
N GLN A 401 10.60 29.80 -5.15
CA GLN A 401 10.43 29.84 -3.69
C GLN A 401 11.77 29.97 -2.94
N LEU A 402 12.83 29.35 -3.47
CA LEU A 402 14.20 29.47 -2.94
C LEU A 402 14.77 30.88 -3.16
N GLU A 403 14.54 31.49 -4.34
CA GLU A 403 14.89 32.89 -4.61
C GLU A 403 14.13 33.85 -3.66
N GLU A 404 12.85 33.58 -3.36
CA GLU A 404 12.03 34.36 -2.42
C GLU A 404 12.53 34.27 -0.96
N ILE A 405 13.13 33.14 -0.54
CA ILE A 405 13.79 32.99 0.78
C ILE A 405 15.31 33.23 0.75
N GLY A 406 15.84 33.82 -0.33
CA GLY A 406 17.19 34.39 -0.37
C GLY A 406 18.33 33.47 -0.84
N PHE A 407 18.05 32.38 -1.55
CA PHE A 407 19.09 31.58 -2.21
C PHE A 407 19.61 32.26 -3.49
N ASP A 408 20.92 32.22 -3.70
CA ASP A 408 21.55 32.57 -4.98
C ASP A 408 21.58 31.35 -5.92
N LEU A 409 20.65 31.31 -6.87
CA LEU A 409 20.47 30.18 -7.78
C LEU A 409 21.19 30.32 -9.13
N ARG A 410 22.29 31.08 -9.17
CA ARG A 410 23.17 31.20 -10.34
C ARG A 410 24.00 29.93 -10.57
N GLY A 411 24.23 29.61 -11.85
CA GLY A 411 24.95 28.40 -12.27
C GLY A 411 24.19 27.12 -11.89
N ASN A 412 24.94 26.05 -11.59
CA ASN A 412 24.40 24.72 -11.25
C ASN A 412 23.72 24.62 -9.86
N ALA A 413 23.23 25.71 -9.28
CA ALA A 413 22.71 25.71 -7.91
C ALA A 413 21.51 24.76 -7.75
N MET A 414 20.57 24.77 -8.71
CA MET A 414 19.42 23.85 -8.70
C MET A 414 19.82 22.39 -8.91
N GLU A 415 20.85 22.09 -9.70
CA GLU A 415 21.36 20.73 -9.89
C GLU A 415 21.99 20.15 -8.60
N VAL A 416 22.52 21.02 -7.74
CA VAL A 416 23.07 20.65 -6.42
C VAL A 416 21.95 20.52 -5.37
N LEU A 417 20.99 21.44 -5.39
CA LEU A 417 19.91 21.51 -4.39
C LEU A 417 18.79 20.49 -4.65
N PHE A 418 18.43 20.22 -5.91
CA PHE A 418 17.41 19.27 -6.36
C PHE A 418 18.01 18.30 -7.40
N PRO A 419 18.86 17.35 -6.98
CA PRO A 419 19.64 16.47 -7.86
C PRO A 419 18.88 15.25 -8.42
N HIS A 420 17.56 15.16 -8.23
CA HIS A 420 16.74 14.00 -8.62
C HIS A 420 15.48 14.42 -9.42
N HIS A 421 14.78 13.43 -9.97
CA HIS A 421 13.52 13.67 -10.65
C HIS A 421 12.40 13.94 -9.62
N VAL A 422 11.29 14.57 -10.03
CA VAL A 422 10.14 14.77 -9.12
C VAL A 422 9.30 13.51 -8.89
N GLY A 423 9.73 12.34 -9.36
CA GLY A 423 8.94 11.13 -9.24
C GLY A 423 9.16 10.09 -10.32
N HIS A 424 8.57 8.93 -10.09
CA HIS A 424 8.58 7.73 -10.91
C HIS A 424 7.18 7.11 -10.96
N TYR A 425 7.01 6.05 -11.75
CA TYR A 425 5.83 5.19 -11.61
C TYR A 425 6.00 4.32 -10.36
N VAL A 426 4.90 3.96 -9.71
CA VAL A 426 4.87 3.09 -8.52
C VAL A 426 3.72 2.08 -8.63
N GLY A 427 3.89 0.87 -8.10
CA GLY A 427 2.95 -0.24 -8.28
C GLY A 427 3.36 -1.49 -7.52
N LEU A 428 3.73 -2.56 -8.25
CA LEU A 428 4.33 -3.77 -7.66
C LEU A 428 5.81 -3.61 -7.31
N ASP A 429 6.52 -2.71 -8.01
CA ASP A 429 7.84 -2.24 -7.61
C ASP A 429 7.73 -0.78 -7.11
N VAL A 430 8.70 -0.33 -6.31
CA VAL A 430 8.83 1.08 -5.92
C VAL A 430 9.10 1.96 -7.15
N HIS A 431 10.13 1.63 -7.93
CA HIS A 431 10.41 2.19 -9.26
C HIS A 431 9.75 1.34 -10.35
N ASP A 432 8.41 1.37 -10.42
CA ASP A 432 7.60 0.52 -11.28
C ASP A 432 7.80 0.77 -12.79
N CYS A 433 7.48 -0.26 -13.57
CA CYS A 433 7.54 -0.28 -15.03
C CYS A 433 8.89 0.24 -15.60
N PRO A 434 10.04 -0.31 -15.17
CA PRO A 434 11.36 0.25 -15.49
C PRO A 434 11.59 0.33 -17.00
N GLY A 435 11.96 1.52 -17.46
CA GLY A 435 12.11 1.85 -18.89
C GLY A 435 10.84 2.42 -19.56
N PHE A 436 9.68 2.42 -18.91
CA PHE A 436 8.50 3.11 -19.42
C PHE A 436 8.73 4.65 -19.42
N PRO A 437 8.37 5.37 -20.50
CA PRO A 437 8.90 6.72 -20.72
C PRO A 437 8.08 7.82 -20.06
N ARG A 438 8.69 8.53 -19.10
CA ARG A 438 8.16 9.72 -18.39
C ARG A 438 7.75 10.92 -19.27
N ARG A 439 8.12 10.90 -20.57
CA ARG A 439 7.75 11.93 -21.57
C ARG A 439 6.30 11.84 -22.07
N GLY A 440 5.63 10.70 -21.86
CA GLY A 440 4.23 10.52 -22.23
C GLY A 440 3.29 11.30 -21.31
N VAL A 441 2.23 11.88 -21.85
CA VAL A 441 1.17 12.53 -21.05
C VAL A 441 0.58 11.51 -20.07
N LEU A 442 0.43 11.91 -18.80
CA LEU A 442 -0.15 11.07 -17.75
C LEU A 442 -1.60 10.69 -18.07
N LYS A 443 -1.94 9.44 -17.79
CA LYS A 443 -3.25 8.84 -18.13
C LYS A 443 -3.95 8.25 -16.92
N THR A 444 -5.29 8.25 -16.98
CA THR A 444 -6.16 7.67 -15.96
C THR A 444 -5.73 6.23 -15.64
N GLY A 445 -5.57 5.91 -14.35
CA GLY A 445 -5.10 4.61 -13.87
C GLY A 445 -3.57 4.49 -13.75
N GLN A 446 -2.78 5.46 -14.20
CA GLN A 446 -1.34 5.48 -13.92
C GLN A 446 -1.10 5.95 -12.48
N CYS A 447 -0.19 5.29 -11.75
CA CYS A 447 0.24 5.69 -10.42
C CYS A 447 1.68 6.20 -10.46
N VAL A 448 1.93 7.38 -9.88
CA VAL A 448 3.23 8.05 -9.84
C VAL A 448 3.51 8.67 -8.47
N THR A 449 4.78 8.86 -8.13
CA THR A 449 5.19 9.67 -6.98
C THR A 449 5.32 11.14 -7.36
N ILE A 450 5.15 12.04 -6.39
CA ILE A 450 5.48 13.47 -6.48
C ILE A 450 6.31 13.88 -5.26
N GLU A 451 7.63 13.93 -5.46
CA GLU A 451 8.68 13.87 -4.42
C GLU A 451 9.67 15.06 -4.40
N PRO A 452 9.25 16.34 -4.53
CA PRO A 452 10.20 17.45 -4.44
C PRO A 452 10.97 17.46 -3.11
N GLY A 453 12.29 17.61 -3.22
CA GLY A 453 13.18 17.77 -2.09
C GLY A 453 14.29 18.75 -2.36
N ILE A 454 14.76 19.42 -1.30
CA ILE A 454 15.92 20.30 -1.32
C ILE A 454 16.92 19.82 -0.27
N TYR A 455 18.16 19.65 -0.70
CA TYR A 455 19.29 19.25 0.12
C TYR A 455 20.30 20.37 0.04
N VAL A 456 20.53 21.07 1.15
CA VAL A 456 21.43 22.23 1.21
C VAL A 456 22.78 21.76 1.77
N PRO A 457 23.84 21.64 0.95
CA PRO A 457 25.16 21.27 1.46
C PRO A 457 25.67 22.25 2.52
N ASN A 458 26.60 21.80 3.35
CA ASN A 458 27.35 22.68 4.24
C ASN A 458 28.46 23.42 3.47
N ASP A 459 28.04 24.26 2.52
CA ASP A 459 28.87 25.04 1.59
C ASP A 459 28.60 26.53 1.80
N ASP A 460 29.64 27.37 1.75
CA ASP A 460 29.52 28.81 1.97
C ASP A 460 28.66 29.54 0.92
N ARG A 461 28.45 28.94 -0.26
CA ARG A 461 27.56 29.41 -1.33
C ARG A 461 26.10 29.60 -0.90
N PHE A 462 25.62 28.82 0.07
CA PHE A 462 24.21 28.82 0.48
C PHE A 462 23.99 29.61 1.78
N PRO A 463 22.76 30.14 2.03
CA PRO A 463 22.51 30.96 3.22
C PRO A 463 22.76 30.17 4.51
N ALA A 464 23.53 30.74 5.44
CA ALA A 464 24.11 30.03 6.58
C ALA A 464 23.09 29.33 7.49
N HIS A 465 21.84 29.80 7.53
CA HIS A 465 20.77 29.23 8.34
C HIS A 465 20.04 28.03 7.70
N PHE A 466 20.25 27.76 6.40
CA PHE A 466 19.73 26.55 5.73
C PHE A 466 20.79 25.44 5.56
N ARG A 467 22.08 25.74 5.74
CA ARG A 467 23.18 24.79 5.50
C ARG A 467 23.03 23.51 6.32
N GLY A 468 23.16 22.37 5.65
CA GLY A 468 23.00 21.04 6.23
C GLY A 468 21.56 20.57 6.35
N ILE A 469 20.54 21.39 6.02
CA ILE A 469 19.15 20.93 6.01
C ILE A 469 18.85 20.16 4.72
N GLY A 470 18.37 18.93 4.87
CA GLY A 470 17.71 18.16 3.81
C GLY A 470 16.23 17.98 4.13
N ILE A 471 15.35 18.30 3.18
CA ILE A 471 13.89 18.09 3.27
C ILE A 471 13.43 17.47 1.96
N ARG A 472 12.63 16.40 2.04
CA ARG A 472 11.80 15.88 0.93
C ARG A 472 10.37 15.67 1.44
N ILE A 473 9.39 15.95 0.58
CA ILE A 473 7.96 15.78 0.87
C ILE A 473 7.34 15.05 -0.33
N GLU A 474 6.73 13.90 -0.09
CA GLU A 474 6.35 13.00 -1.18
C GLU A 474 5.01 12.32 -0.98
N ASP A 475 4.22 12.21 -2.05
CA ASP A 475 3.02 11.39 -2.06
C ASP A 475 2.98 10.48 -3.28
N SER A 476 2.50 9.25 -3.09
CA SER A 476 2.03 8.40 -4.19
C SER A 476 0.65 8.85 -4.64
N VAL A 477 0.46 9.02 -5.96
CA VAL A 477 -0.74 9.60 -6.57
C VAL A 477 -1.21 8.71 -7.72
N CYS A 478 -2.48 8.29 -7.68
CA CYS A 478 -3.17 7.72 -8.83
C CYS A 478 -3.78 8.84 -9.68
N VAL A 479 -3.43 8.87 -10.95
CA VAL A 479 -3.95 9.80 -11.96
C VAL A 479 -5.40 9.42 -12.27
N GLN A 480 -6.33 10.36 -12.07
CA GLN A 480 -7.69 10.25 -12.59
C GLN A 480 -7.93 11.31 -13.68
N LYS A 481 -9.14 11.35 -14.23
CA LYS A 481 -9.47 12.20 -15.38
C LYS A 481 -9.28 13.69 -15.09
N ASP A 482 -9.88 14.18 -14.01
CA ASP A 482 -9.99 15.60 -13.62
C ASP A 482 -9.43 15.89 -12.21
N THR A 483 -8.94 14.86 -11.52
CA THR A 483 -8.40 14.94 -10.16
C THR A 483 -7.18 14.04 -9.96
N ALA A 484 -6.36 14.38 -8.96
CA ALA A 484 -5.25 13.59 -8.48
C ALA A 484 -5.69 12.81 -7.23
N LEU A 485 -5.75 11.48 -7.30
CA LEU A 485 -6.11 10.63 -6.16
C LEU A 485 -4.84 10.33 -5.35
N VAL A 486 -4.58 11.13 -4.32
CA VAL A 486 -3.49 10.90 -3.39
C VAL A 486 -3.74 9.63 -2.56
N LEU A 487 -2.77 8.71 -2.55
CA LEU A 487 -2.89 7.38 -1.94
C LEU A 487 -2.43 7.34 -0.48
N THR A 488 -1.74 8.39 -0.04
CA THR A 488 -0.85 8.43 1.15
C THR A 488 -1.28 9.47 2.19
N THR A 489 -2.50 10.01 2.09
CA THR A 489 -2.91 11.23 2.83
C THR A 489 -2.94 11.08 4.36
N GLU A 490 -3.02 9.86 4.89
CA GLU A 490 -2.87 9.63 6.33
C GLU A 490 -1.47 10.03 6.89
N ALA A 491 -0.45 10.22 6.04
CA ALA A 491 0.82 10.84 6.40
C ALA A 491 0.69 12.37 6.38
N VAL A 492 0.50 13.01 7.54
CA VAL A 492 0.34 14.48 7.58
C VAL A 492 1.58 15.21 7.07
N LYS A 493 1.39 16.36 6.41
CA LYS A 493 2.47 17.18 5.80
C LYS A 493 2.31 18.69 5.98
N GLU A 494 1.22 19.15 6.57
CA GLU A 494 1.05 20.58 6.87
C GLU A 494 1.79 20.91 8.19
N VAL A 495 2.51 22.03 8.23
CA VAL A 495 3.31 22.43 9.42
C VAL A 495 2.45 22.50 10.68
N VAL A 496 1.22 23.01 10.56
CA VAL A 496 0.27 23.11 11.67
C VAL A 496 -0.12 21.74 12.24
N ASP A 497 -0.30 20.73 11.38
CA ASP A 497 -0.66 19.37 11.79
C ASP A 497 0.53 18.67 12.45
N ILE A 498 1.71 18.74 11.84
CA ILE A 498 2.96 18.15 12.37
C ILE A 498 3.25 18.67 13.78
N GLU A 499 3.13 19.99 14.01
CA GLU A 499 3.30 20.54 15.36
C GLU A 499 2.13 20.18 16.30
N ALA A 500 0.89 20.10 15.80
CA ALA A 500 -0.27 19.71 16.61
C ALA A 500 -0.15 18.29 17.16
N LEU A 501 0.47 17.35 16.43
CA LEU A 501 0.72 15.99 16.91
C LEU A 501 1.57 15.94 18.19
N ARG A 502 2.43 16.93 18.41
CA ARG A 502 3.37 17.00 19.55
C ARG A 502 2.88 17.88 20.70
N ARG A 503 1.95 18.80 20.43
CA ARG A 503 1.37 19.73 21.43
C ARG A 503 0.39 19.07 22.42
N ASN A 504 0.25 17.74 22.45
CA ASN A 504 -0.82 17.04 23.19
C ASN A 504 -0.35 16.14 24.38
N PRO A 505 0.49 16.62 25.32
CA PRO A 505 1.00 15.81 26.45
C PRO A 505 0.01 15.66 27.63
N LYS A 506 -1.26 16.07 27.48
CA LYS A 506 -2.26 16.08 28.56
C LYS A 506 -3.63 15.48 28.20
N GLY A 507 -3.66 14.58 27.23
CA GLY A 507 -4.68 13.52 27.18
C GLY A 507 -4.12 12.28 27.87
N SER A 508 -4.68 11.86 29.02
CA SER A 508 -4.28 10.59 29.61
C SER A 508 -4.77 9.45 28.74
N ILE A 509 -3.83 8.79 28.05
CA ILE A 509 -4.05 7.42 27.57
C ILE A 509 -4.32 6.61 28.83
N GLN A 510 -5.59 6.29 29.08
CA GLN A 510 -5.91 5.15 29.94
C GLN A 510 -5.21 3.97 29.29
N SER A 511 -4.32 3.31 30.03
CA SER A 511 -3.79 2.00 29.65
C SER A 511 -4.96 1.16 29.16
N PRO A 512 -4.86 0.48 27.99
CA PRO A 512 -5.98 -0.25 27.43
C PRO A 512 -6.61 -1.13 28.51
N LYS A 513 -7.82 -0.75 28.97
CA LYS A 513 -8.57 -1.57 29.90
C LYS A 513 -8.71 -2.91 29.22
N GLU A 514 -8.30 -3.96 29.92
CA GLU A 514 -8.24 -5.31 29.40
C GLU A 514 -9.51 -5.58 28.58
N LEU A 515 -9.35 -5.67 27.25
CA LEU A 515 -10.35 -6.26 26.39
C LEU A 515 -10.36 -7.74 26.77
N LYS A 516 -11.12 -8.05 27.83
CA LYS A 516 -11.41 -9.41 28.25
C LYS A 516 -11.96 -10.10 27.03
N CYS A 517 -11.19 -11.08 26.56
CA CYS A 517 -11.61 -11.94 25.48
C CYS A 517 -12.84 -12.71 25.99
N GLU A 518 -14.04 -12.23 25.67
CA GLU A 518 -15.28 -12.93 25.96
C GLU A 518 -15.26 -14.21 25.13
N THR A 519 -15.00 -15.31 25.83
CA THR A 519 -14.70 -16.61 25.23
C THR A 519 -15.90 -17.11 24.44
N TRP A 520 -15.76 -17.13 23.11
CA TRP A 520 -16.63 -17.87 22.20
C TRP A 520 -16.47 -19.39 22.44
N SER A 521 -17.10 -19.89 23.51
CA SER A 521 -17.11 -21.30 23.90
C SER A 521 -18.26 -21.61 24.86
N GLN A 522 -19.49 -21.68 24.33
CA GLN A 522 -20.49 -22.71 24.64
C GLN A 522 -21.84 -22.42 23.93
N CYS A 523 -21.94 -22.81 22.65
CA CYS A 523 -23.24 -23.11 22.05
C CYS A 523 -23.54 -24.60 22.33
N GLU A 524 -24.23 -24.89 23.43
CA GLU A 524 -24.43 -26.25 23.92
C GLU A 524 -25.41 -27.06 23.05
N VAL A 525 -24.87 -27.85 22.13
CA VAL A 525 -25.67 -28.78 21.30
C VAL A 525 -26.16 -29.94 22.15
N ARG A 526 -27.48 -30.01 22.37
CA ARG A 526 -28.16 -31.14 23.02
C ARG A 526 -28.03 -32.43 22.21
N SER A 527 -26.98 -33.21 22.47
CA SER A 527 -26.94 -34.63 22.09
C SER A 527 -27.64 -35.49 23.14
N GLN A 528 -28.49 -36.42 22.70
CA GLN A 528 -29.26 -37.28 23.60
C GLN A 528 -28.34 -38.37 24.19
N GLY A 529 -28.40 -38.56 25.51
CA GLY A 529 -27.46 -39.42 26.22
C GLY A 529 -27.77 -40.92 26.14
N ILE A 530 -26.74 -41.74 25.97
CA ILE A 530 -26.77 -43.17 26.27
C ILE A 530 -25.68 -43.46 27.32
N ARG A 531 -26.09 -43.80 28.55
CA ARG A 531 -25.18 -44.33 29.58
C ARG A 531 -24.89 -45.79 29.31
N HIS A 532 -23.63 -46.19 29.24
CA HIS A 532 -23.19 -47.56 29.50
C HIS A 532 -21.99 -47.59 30.48
N LYS A 533 -21.69 -48.78 31.02
CA LYS A 533 -21.00 -48.99 32.30
C LYS A 533 -19.53 -49.44 32.16
N HIS A 534 -18.89 -49.52 33.34
CA HIS A 534 -17.61 -50.17 33.71
C HIS A 534 -16.38 -49.24 33.64
N ARG A 535 -15.53 -49.05 34.68
CA ARG A 535 -15.11 -49.76 35.93
C ARG A 535 -13.67 -50.30 35.76
N THR A 536 -12.85 -50.12 36.80
CA THR A 536 -11.43 -50.57 36.95
C THR A 536 -10.42 -49.90 35.99
N SER A 537 -9.16 -49.66 36.35
CA SER A 537 -8.41 -49.89 37.61
C SER A 537 -7.22 -48.93 37.80
N ALA A 538 -6.63 -48.92 39.00
CA ALA A 538 -5.49 -48.10 39.44
C ALA A 538 -4.21 -48.28 38.59
N SER A 539 -3.23 -47.34 38.62
CA SER A 539 -2.18 -47.38 39.67
C SER A 539 -1.39 -46.05 39.90
N ARG A 540 -0.78 -45.99 41.11
CA ARG A 540 0.39 -45.21 41.62
C ARG A 540 1.14 -44.26 40.65
N ALA A 541 1.39 -42.98 41.00
CA ALA A 541 2.41 -42.45 41.95
C ALA A 541 3.88 -42.58 41.45
N SER A 542 4.81 -41.64 41.69
CA SER A 542 4.90 -40.61 42.76
C SER A 542 5.67 -39.31 42.37
N SER A 543 5.76 -38.38 43.32
CA SER A 543 6.77 -37.30 43.48
C SER A 543 8.22 -37.81 43.32
N SER A 544 9.28 -36.98 43.13
CA SER A 544 9.62 -35.66 43.75
C SER A 544 10.46 -34.74 42.83
N THR A 545 10.37 -33.39 42.86
CA THR A 545 11.04 -32.43 43.81
C THR A 545 12.57 -32.65 43.93
N THR A 546 13.50 -31.68 43.85
CA THR A 546 13.48 -30.18 43.67
C THR A 546 14.85 -29.76 43.03
N LEU A 547 15.49 -28.58 43.03
CA LEU A 547 15.48 -27.16 43.55
C LEU A 547 16.44 -26.34 42.60
N HIS A 548 16.74 -25.03 42.58
CA HIS A 548 16.43 -23.78 43.34
C HIS A 548 16.77 -22.57 42.43
N HIS A 549 16.16 -21.39 42.61
CA HIS A 549 16.81 -20.07 42.37
C HIS A 549 16.31 -19.03 43.40
N PRO A 550 17.04 -17.93 43.71
CA PRO A 550 16.71 -17.06 44.85
C PRO A 550 16.07 -15.69 44.51
N GLN A 551 15.34 -15.16 45.51
CA GLN A 551 14.83 -13.78 45.70
C GLN A 551 15.95 -12.82 46.18
N LEU A 552 15.86 -11.48 46.30
CA LEU A 552 14.87 -10.37 46.18
C LEU A 552 15.74 -9.06 45.94
N PRO A 553 15.38 -7.76 46.18
CA PRO A 553 14.17 -7.12 46.71
C PRO A 553 13.59 -5.99 45.82
N SER A 554 12.64 -5.21 46.36
CA SER A 554 11.95 -4.10 45.67
C SER A 554 11.67 -2.87 46.57
N TYR A 555 11.57 -1.70 45.93
CA TYR A 555 10.78 -0.50 46.29
C TYR A 555 10.92 0.22 47.66
N GLN A 556 11.19 1.53 47.61
CA GLN A 556 10.39 2.60 48.28
C GLN A 556 10.68 3.99 47.66
N PRO A 557 9.65 4.85 47.53
CA PRO A 557 9.79 6.31 47.56
C PRO A 557 9.02 6.94 48.74
N THR A 558 9.44 8.12 49.20
CA THR A 558 8.89 8.82 50.38
C THR A 558 7.84 9.89 50.05
N THR A 559 7.01 10.22 51.04
CA THR A 559 5.89 11.17 50.96
C THR A 559 6.13 12.43 51.80
N THR A 560 5.63 13.59 51.35
CA THR A 560 5.41 14.79 52.19
C THR A 560 4.08 15.46 51.81
N THR A 561 3.36 16.03 52.80
CA THR A 561 1.95 16.45 52.66
C THR A 561 1.66 17.77 53.39
N THR A 562 0.92 18.68 52.75
CA THR A 562 0.08 19.75 53.37
C THR A 562 -0.95 20.23 52.32
N HIS A 563 -2.29 20.19 52.47
CA HIS A 563 -3.29 20.58 53.50
C HIS A 563 -3.88 21.99 53.35
N THR A 564 -5.12 22.06 52.79
CA THR A 564 -6.35 22.83 53.17
C THR A 564 -7.33 22.76 51.98
N ALA A 565 -8.63 22.37 52.04
CA ALA A 565 -9.79 22.81 52.86
C ALA A 565 -10.18 24.28 52.59
N SER A 566 -11.43 24.73 52.34
CA SER A 566 -12.80 24.13 52.27
C SER A 566 -13.75 25.16 51.55
N THR A 567 -15.08 25.06 51.30
CA THR A 567 -16.20 24.20 51.80
C THR A 567 -17.41 24.20 50.82
N THR A 568 -18.38 23.29 51.04
CA THR A 568 -19.83 23.25 50.69
C THR A 568 -20.57 24.39 49.93
N HIS A 569 -21.56 24.00 49.09
CA HIS A 569 -23.00 24.17 49.41
C HIS A 569 -23.97 23.28 48.60
N LYS A 570 -25.22 23.11 49.11
CA LYS A 570 -26.39 22.45 48.45
C LYS A 570 -27.55 23.44 48.31
N GLY A 571 -28.43 23.27 47.31
CA GLY A 571 -29.71 24.00 47.16
C GLY A 571 -30.49 23.61 45.88
N PRO A 572 -31.84 23.39 45.87
CA PRO A 572 -32.50 22.69 44.74
C PRO A 572 -33.80 23.29 44.16
N TYR A 573 -34.19 22.73 42.99
CA TYR A 573 -35.58 22.51 42.48
C TYR A 573 -36.55 23.69 42.20
N LYS A 574 -37.14 23.70 40.99
CA LYS A 574 -38.61 23.69 40.80
C LYS A 574 -39.06 23.41 39.35
N ASP A 575 -40.16 22.66 39.22
CA ASP A 575 -40.86 22.38 37.97
C ASP A 575 -41.84 23.49 37.54
N SER A 576 -42.20 23.50 36.24
CA SER A 576 -43.60 23.66 35.81
C SER A 576 -43.81 23.07 34.40
N LYS A 577 -45.06 22.79 34.02
CA LYS A 577 -45.45 21.98 32.83
C LYS A 577 -46.46 22.71 31.93
N LEU A 578 -46.75 22.09 30.77
CA LEU A 578 -47.91 22.31 29.87
C LEU A 578 -47.81 23.56 28.98
N SER A 579 -48.42 23.63 27.80
CA SER A 579 -49.47 22.79 27.19
C SER A 579 -49.32 22.59 25.66
N VAL A 580 -50.14 21.72 25.06
CA VAL A 580 -50.33 21.53 23.60
C VAL A 580 -51.84 21.49 23.31
N PRO A 581 -52.33 22.07 22.19
CA PRO A 581 -52.87 21.27 21.08
C PRO A 581 -52.41 21.83 19.70
N ALA A 582 -52.33 21.11 18.57
CA ALA A 582 -53.27 20.19 17.90
C ALA A 582 -54.57 20.92 17.43
N TYR A 583 -55.16 20.74 16.25
CA TYR A 583 -55.04 19.76 15.13
C TYR A 583 -55.48 20.46 13.82
N LEU A 584 -55.09 19.99 12.62
CA LEU A 584 -56.02 19.68 11.49
C LEU A 584 -55.29 18.95 10.32
N LYS A 585 -56.01 18.61 9.24
CA LYS A 585 -55.72 17.45 8.36
C LYS A 585 -56.31 17.61 6.93
N MET A 586 -55.82 16.80 5.97
CA MET A 586 -56.38 16.54 4.60
C MET A 586 -56.10 17.64 3.54
N SER A 587 -55.97 17.39 2.23
CA SER A 587 -55.95 16.13 1.41
C SER A 587 -55.21 16.35 0.06
N GLU A 588 -55.16 15.30 -0.79
CA GLU A 588 -54.37 15.19 -2.04
C GLU A 588 -54.92 15.95 -3.27
N SER A 589 -54.07 16.24 -4.28
CA SER A 589 -54.29 15.79 -5.67
C SER A 589 -53.19 16.20 -6.69
N SER A 590 -52.92 15.31 -7.66
CA SER A 590 -52.38 15.54 -9.03
C SER A 590 -50.96 16.14 -9.27
N LEU A 591 -50.20 15.45 -10.13
CA LEU A 591 -49.05 15.97 -10.90
C LEU A 591 -49.52 16.59 -12.25
N PRO A 592 -48.72 17.44 -12.90
CA PRO A 592 -47.98 16.96 -14.08
C PRO A 592 -46.54 17.50 -14.22
N ILE A 593 -45.82 17.02 -15.22
CA ILE A 593 -44.36 17.21 -15.42
C ILE A 593 -44.05 18.28 -16.48
N ARG A 594 -43.27 19.32 -16.12
CA ARG A 594 -42.14 19.78 -16.97
C ARG A 594 -41.15 20.74 -16.30
N SER A 595 -39.88 20.47 -16.57
CA SER A 595 -38.66 21.30 -16.48
C SER A 595 -38.77 22.81 -16.22
N SER A 596 -38.09 23.26 -15.15
CA SER A 596 -37.51 24.61 -15.01
C SER A 596 -36.26 24.54 -14.10
N PRO A 597 -35.23 25.38 -14.29
CA PRO A 597 -34.03 25.33 -13.45
C PRO A 597 -34.35 25.75 -12.00
N SER A 598 -33.82 25.00 -11.03
CA SER A 598 -34.05 25.27 -9.61
C SER A 598 -33.48 26.63 -9.20
N GLN A 599 -34.34 27.52 -8.72
CA GLN A 599 -33.93 28.82 -8.16
C GLN A 599 -33.06 28.59 -6.92
N ALA A 600 -31.82 29.08 -6.94
CA ALA A 600 -30.93 29.06 -5.78
C ALA A 600 -31.28 30.20 -4.83
N THR A 601 -31.75 29.87 -3.63
CA THR A 601 -32.02 30.83 -2.55
C THR A 601 -30.72 31.34 -1.90
N PRO A 602 -30.66 32.61 -1.48
CA PRO A 602 -29.50 33.17 -0.80
C PRO A 602 -29.42 32.69 0.66
N ILE A 603 -28.20 32.69 1.21
CA ILE A 603 -27.98 32.71 2.66
C ILE A 603 -28.28 34.15 3.15
N PRO A 604 -28.91 34.36 4.33
CA PRO A 604 -28.96 35.67 4.95
C PRO A 604 -27.55 36.18 5.22
N ASP A 605 -27.27 37.43 4.85
CA ASP A 605 -26.00 38.09 5.15
C ASP A 605 -26.05 38.57 6.63
N ASP A 606 -25.04 38.26 7.44
CA ASP A 606 -24.93 38.67 8.86
C ASP A 606 -24.01 39.91 8.95
N ASP A 607 -24.60 41.09 9.15
CA ASP A 607 -23.87 42.37 9.19
C ASP A 607 -23.22 42.62 10.56
N HIS A 608 -21.95 42.23 10.70
CA HIS A 608 -21.09 42.60 11.82
C HIS A 608 -19.89 43.43 11.33
N GLU A 609 -20.09 44.74 11.13
CA GLU A 609 -19.00 45.70 11.10
C GLU A 609 -18.34 45.79 12.50
N ALA A 610 -17.03 45.59 12.55
CA ALA A 610 -16.20 45.76 13.74
C ALA A 610 -15.17 46.86 13.48
N ASP A 611 -15.56 48.11 13.73
CA ASP A 611 -14.75 49.30 13.47
C ASP A 611 -13.60 49.44 14.48
N LEU A 612 -12.35 49.27 14.02
CA LEU A 612 -11.12 49.39 14.82
C LEU A 612 -9.94 49.92 13.98
N PRO A 613 -8.97 50.63 14.61
CA PRO A 613 -8.13 51.60 13.92
C PRO A 613 -6.93 51.02 13.17
N LEU A 614 -6.59 51.66 12.03
CA LEU A 614 -5.34 51.49 11.32
C LEU A 614 -4.14 51.81 12.22
N THR A 615 -3.25 50.83 12.41
CA THR A 615 -1.97 51.05 13.11
C THR A 615 -0.97 51.75 12.19
N MET A 616 -0.18 52.66 12.76
CA MET A 616 0.73 53.56 12.02
C MET A 616 1.67 52.82 11.04
N THR A 617 2.08 51.59 11.38
CA THR A 617 2.96 50.74 10.55
C THR A 617 2.38 50.47 9.16
N ALA A 618 1.07 50.23 9.04
CA ALA A 618 0.42 49.96 7.76
C ALA A 618 0.42 51.20 6.85
N SER A 619 0.25 52.39 7.44
CA SER A 619 0.24 53.65 6.69
C SER A 619 1.59 53.97 6.06
N VAL A 620 2.70 53.62 6.71
CA VAL A 620 4.06 53.84 6.18
C VAL A 620 4.34 52.91 4.98
N VAL A 621 3.94 51.64 5.05
CA VAL A 621 4.15 50.67 3.95
C VAL A 621 3.33 51.05 2.70
N LEU A 622 2.11 51.57 2.86
CA LEU A 622 1.28 52.02 1.74
C LEU A 622 1.89 53.22 0.98
N THR A 623 2.75 54.01 1.62
CA THR A 623 3.41 55.17 0.97
C THR A 623 4.65 54.84 0.14
N SER A 624 5.17 53.60 0.20
CA SER A 624 6.44 53.21 -0.45
C SER A 624 6.29 52.15 -1.57
N LEU A 625 5.06 51.77 -1.93
CA LEU A 625 4.81 50.82 -3.02
C LEU A 625 4.95 51.46 -4.42
N PRO A 626 5.45 50.72 -5.43
CA PRO A 626 5.34 51.11 -6.83
C PRO A 626 3.88 51.31 -7.23
N ARG A 627 3.59 52.26 -8.13
CA ARG A 627 2.22 52.58 -8.58
C ARG A 627 1.46 51.36 -9.08
N ASP A 628 2.14 50.43 -9.75
CA ASP A 628 1.56 49.21 -10.30
C ASP A 628 1.23 48.17 -9.22
N ALA A 629 1.99 48.14 -8.11
CA ALA A 629 1.66 47.31 -6.95
C ALA A 629 0.44 47.87 -6.19
N THR A 630 0.34 49.20 -6.08
CA THR A 630 -0.86 49.87 -5.54
C THR A 630 -2.09 49.64 -6.42
N ALA A 631 -1.93 49.53 -7.74
CA ALA A 631 -3.00 49.15 -8.66
C ALA A 631 -3.39 47.66 -8.50
N ALA A 632 -2.42 46.74 -8.49
CA ALA A 632 -2.67 45.31 -8.32
C ALA A 632 -3.34 44.98 -6.97
N LEU A 633 -2.94 45.66 -5.89
CA LEU A 633 -3.58 45.52 -4.57
C LEU A 633 -5.00 46.11 -4.52
N LYS A 634 -5.32 47.08 -5.37
CA LYS A 634 -6.68 47.64 -5.49
C LYS A 634 -7.67 46.62 -6.06
N ASP A 635 -7.21 45.77 -6.97
CA ASP A 635 -8.02 44.73 -7.61
C ASP A 635 -7.91 43.36 -6.88
N ALA A 636 -6.99 43.21 -5.93
CA ALA A 636 -6.78 41.97 -5.16
C ALA A 636 -7.99 41.54 -4.29
N GLY A 637 -8.93 42.46 -4.02
CA GLY A 637 -10.23 42.17 -3.39
C GLY A 637 -11.42 42.15 -4.35
N ALA A 638 -11.20 42.38 -5.65
CA ALA A 638 -12.27 42.44 -6.64
C ALA A 638 -12.70 41.03 -7.09
N PHE A 639 -14.01 40.80 -7.15
CA PHE A 639 -14.61 39.57 -7.67
C PHE A 639 -15.60 39.90 -8.79
N ASP A 640 -15.41 39.25 -9.94
CA ASP A 640 -16.20 39.46 -11.17
C ASP A 640 -17.69 39.09 -10.99
N LYS A 641 -18.00 38.35 -9.93
CA LYS A 641 -19.34 37.92 -9.53
C LYS A 641 -19.49 38.21 -8.02
N PRO A 642 -20.47 39.01 -7.58
CA PRO A 642 -20.62 39.35 -6.16
C PRO A 642 -21.12 38.18 -5.31
N LYS A 643 -21.83 37.20 -5.89
CA LYS A 643 -22.11 35.91 -5.24
C LYS A 643 -21.69 34.76 -6.17
N VAL A 644 -21.00 33.77 -5.61
CA VAL A 644 -20.46 32.58 -6.29
C VAL A 644 -21.32 31.35 -5.99
N THR A 645 -21.30 30.35 -6.89
CA THR A 645 -22.14 29.14 -6.76
C THR A 645 -21.36 28.03 -6.08
N VAL A 646 -21.91 27.48 -4.99
CA VAL A 646 -21.29 26.43 -4.15
C VAL A 646 -22.21 25.20 -4.08
N ARG A 647 -21.63 24.01 -4.25
CA ARG A 647 -22.34 22.72 -4.27
C ARG A 647 -22.06 21.85 -3.04
N PHE A 648 -23.10 21.73 -2.22
CA PHE A 648 -23.41 20.72 -1.21
C PHE A 648 -23.24 19.25 -1.66
N LYS A 649 -22.17 18.54 -1.28
CA LYS A 649 -22.07 17.07 -1.48
C LYS A 649 -21.91 16.31 -0.15
N ALA A 650 -22.93 15.57 0.26
CA ALA A 650 -22.85 14.68 1.43
C ALA A 650 -21.93 13.49 1.18
N ILE A 651 -21.21 13.03 2.22
CA ILE A 651 -20.34 11.85 2.18
C ILE A 651 -20.60 10.94 3.38
N GLY A 652 -20.50 9.62 3.16
CA GLY A 652 -20.73 8.60 4.19
C GLY A 652 -22.17 8.66 4.72
N SER A 653 -22.31 8.73 6.05
CA SER A 653 -23.59 8.84 6.75
C SER A 653 -24.09 10.28 6.93
N ALA A 654 -23.49 11.28 6.28
CA ALA A 654 -23.86 12.68 6.46
C ALA A 654 -25.28 13.01 5.95
N PRO A 655 -26.09 13.81 6.68
CA PRO A 655 -27.44 14.17 6.24
C PRO A 655 -27.45 14.93 4.90
N ILE A 656 -28.13 14.40 3.89
CA ILE A 656 -28.21 15.00 2.55
C ILE A 656 -29.03 16.30 2.57
N LEU A 657 -28.47 17.39 2.04
CA LEU A 657 -29.20 18.66 1.92
C LEU A 657 -30.37 18.56 0.92
N LYS A 658 -31.54 19.08 1.30
CA LYS A 658 -32.69 19.25 0.37
C LYS A 658 -32.40 20.20 -0.79
N GLN A 659 -31.49 21.15 -0.60
CA GLN A 659 -30.99 22.07 -1.62
C GLN A 659 -29.45 21.98 -1.63
N PRO A 660 -28.85 21.17 -2.52
CA PRO A 660 -27.41 20.97 -2.56
C PRO A 660 -26.66 22.06 -3.33
N VAL A 661 -27.30 23.15 -3.77
CA VAL A 661 -26.63 24.25 -4.48
C VAL A 661 -27.09 25.59 -3.91
N CYS A 662 -26.12 26.42 -3.50
CA CYS A 662 -26.34 27.72 -2.87
C CYS A 662 -25.54 28.82 -3.59
N ARG A 663 -25.97 30.08 -3.42
CA ARG A 663 -25.17 31.26 -3.80
C ARG A 663 -24.66 31.96 -2.55
N ILE A 664 -23.34 32.05 -2.43
CA ILE A 664 -22.61 32.59 -1.27
C ILE A 664 -21.91 33.88 -1.69
N ASN A 665 -21.83 34.89 -0.82
CA ASN A 665 -21.16 36.14 -1.16
C ASN A 665 -19.66 35.87 -1.42
N ALA A 666 -19.10 36.42 -2.49
CA ALA A 666 -17.71 36.17 -2.87
C ALA A 666 -16.71 36.65 -1.80
N THR A 667 -17.07 37.67 -1.02
CA THR A 667 -16.24 38.21 0.07
C THR A 667 -16.39 37.49 1.42
N GLN A 668 -17.31 36.52 1.55
CA GLN A 668 -17.46 35.77 2.81
C GLN A 668 -16.28 34.84 3.05
N ARG A 669 -15.92 34.69 4.34
CA ARG A 669 -14.95 33.70 4.83
C ARG A 669 -15.55 32.30 4.85
N PHE A 670 -14.70 31.27 4.73
CA PHE A 670 -15.14 29.88 4.75
C PHE A 670 -15.78 29.46 6.08
N GLU A 671 -15.46 30.13 7.19
CA GLU A 671 -16.15 30.01 8.48
C GLU A 671 -17.67 30.16 8.36
N ALA A 672 -18.17 31.12 7.55
CA ALA A 672 -19.60 31.31 7.31
C ALA A 672 -20.24 30.11 6.59
N VAL A 673 -19.47 29.43 5.74
CA VAL A 673 -19.89 28.21 5.02
C VAL A 673 -19.98 27.03 6.00
N VAL A 674 -19.02 26.91 6.92
CA VAL A 674 -19.05 25.92 8.01
C VAL A 674 -20.25 26.17 8.92
N ALA A 675 -20.45 27.42 9.38
CA ALA A 675 -21.56 27.80 10.25
C ALA A 675 -22.94 27.56 9.58
N TYR A 676 -23.07 27.88 8.29
CA TYR A 676 -24.25 27.55 7.49
C TYR A 676 -24.51 26.04 7.47
N LEU A 677 -23.50 25.22 7.14
CA LEU A 677 -23.67 23.77 7.07
C LEU A 677 -24.04 23.17 8.44
N ARG A 678 -23.35 23.56 9.53
CA ARG A 678 -23.68 23.15 10.91
C ARG A 678 -25.15 23.41 11.24
N ARG A 679 -25.67 24.60 10.90
CA ARG A 679 -27.06 25.00 11.13
C ARG A 679 -28.05 24.15 10.31
N VAL A 680 -27.74 23.85 9.05
CA VAL A 680 -28.66 23.13 8.15
C VAL A 680 -28.67 21.61 8.44
N VAL A 681 -27.52 20.99 8.73
CA VAL A 681 -27.46 19.55 9.10
C VAL A 681 -27.81 19.29 10.57
N LYS A 682 -28.01 20.36 11.36
CA LYS A 682 -28.37 20.35 12.80
C LYS A 682 -27.30 19.72 13.71
N CYS A 683 -26.03 20.06 13.51
CA CYS A 683 -24.96 19.74 14.46
C CYS A 683 -25.26 20.31 15.86
N GLY A 684 -25.11 19.50 16.89
CA GLY A 684 -25.04 19.96 18.29
C GLY A 684 -23.75 20.73 18.59
N PRO A 685 -23.62 21.32 19.79
CA PRO A 685 -22.46 22.15 20.15
C PRO A 685 -21.12 21.40 20.18
N GLN A 686 -21.14 20.08 20.37
CA GLN A 686 -19.95 19.22 20.43
C GLN A 686 -19.75 18.36 19.16
N ASP A 687 -20.69 18.43 18.20
CA ASP A 687 -20.59 17.64 16.97
C ASP A 687 -19.66 18.33 15.98
N SER A 688 -18.82 17.55 15.29
CA SER A 688 -18.00 18.05 14.17
C SER A 688 -18.72 17.90 12.84
N VAL A 689 -18.41 18.80 11.91
CA VAL A 689 -18.69 18.63 10.48
C VAL A 689 -17.44 19.05 9.72
N PHE A 690 -16.95 18.16 8.87
CA PHE A 690 -15.72 18.32 8.11
C PHE A 690 -16.08 18.71 6.69
N LEU A 691 -15.52 19.80 6.18
CA LEU A 691 -15.80 20.37 4.86
C LEU A 691 -14.55 20.31 3.99
N TYR A 692 -14.72 19.94 2.72
CA TYR A 692 -13.62 19.70 1.79
C TYR A 692 -13.92 20.28 0.41
N VAL A 693 -13.02 21.12 -0.11
CA VAL A 693 -13.09 21.62 -1.49
C VAL A 693 -12.73 20.48 -2.44
N ASN A 694 -13.61 20.21 -3.41
CA ASN A 694 -13.47 19.19 -4.47
C ASN A 694 -13.12 17.76 -4.01
N ASN A 695 -13.34 17.41 -2.73
CA ASN A 695 -12.86 16.17 -2.10
C ASN A 695 -11.33 16.09 -1.91
N THR A 696 -10.61 17.22 -2.05
CA THR A 696 -9.14 17.26 -2.11
C THR A 696 -8.49 17.80 -0.84
N PHE A 697 -9.04 18.85 -0.23
CA PHE A 697 -8.47 19.47 0.99
C PHE A 697 -9.53 20.22 1.80
N ALA A 698 -9.29 20.42 3.09
CA ALA A 698 -10.05 21.34 3.93
C ALA A 698 -9.38 22.73 3.92
N PRO A 699 -10.07 23.81 3.49
CA PRO A 699 -9.52 25.17 3.52
C PRO A 699 -9.53 25.77 4.94
N SER A 700 -8.65 26.74 5.19
CA SER A 700 -8.64 27.55 6.41
C SER A 700 -9.96 28.32 6.58
N LEU A 701 -10.37 28.55 7.83
CA LEU A 701 -11.64 29.21 8.14
C LEU A 701 -11.72 30.67 7.68
N ASP A 702 -10.58 31.34 7.62
CA ASP A 702 -10.39 32.73 7.20
C ASP A 702 -10.26 32.92 5.68
N GLU A 703 -10.11 31.84 4.90
CA GLU A 703 -10.02 31.89 3.45
C GLU A 703 -11.34 32.39 2.81
N ILE A 704 -11.22 33.13 1.71
CA ILE A 704 -12.34 33.82 1.07
C ILE A 704 -12.99 32.91 0.01
N VAL A 705 -14.32 32.75 0.10
CA VAL A 705 -15.08 31.81 -0.76
C VAL A 705 -14.97 32.19 -2.25
N GLY A 706 -14.83 33.47 -2.58
CA GLY A 706 -14.52 33.97 -3.92
C GLY A 706 -13.16 33.51 -4.45
N ASN A 707 -12.12 33.44 -3.61
CA ASN A 707 -10.81 32.90 -4.00
C ASN A 707 -10.92 31.39 -4.27
N LEU A 708 -11.61 30.66 -3.40
CA LEU A 708 -11.82 29.23 -3.57
C LEU A 708 -12.61 28.93 -4.87
N HIS A 709 -13.62 29.72 -5.21
CA HIS A 709 -14.32 29.61 -6.50
C HIS A 709 -13.44 30.01 -7.69
N ARG A 710 -12.64 31.07 -7.56
CA ARG A 710 -11.68 31.53 -8.59
C ARG A 710 -10.66 30.44 -8.94
N CYS A 711 -10.14 29.72 -7.96
CA CYS A 711 -9.09 28.70 -8.13
C CYS A 711 -9.62 27.27 -8.36
N PHE A 712 -10.73 26.89 -7.70
CA PHE A 712 -11.15 25.48 -7.59
C PHE A 712 -12.58 25.18 -8.08
N ARG A 713 -13.28 26.09 -8.76
CA ARG A 713 -14.57 25.74 -9.38
C ARG A 713 -14.40 24.72 -10.52
N ASN A 714 -15.37 23.84 -10.68
CA ASN A 714 -15.51 23.02 -11.89
C ASN A 714 -15.75 23.94 -13.10
N GLN A 715 -14.93 23.80 -14.14
CA GLN A 715 -14.96 24.67 -15.32
C GLN A 715 -16.23 24.48 -16.18
N THR A 716 -16.80 23.28 -16.20
CA THR A 716 -18.04 22.94 -16.94
C THR A 716 -19.27 23.61 -16.32
N ASP A 717 -19.29 23.67 -14.99
CA ASP A 717 -20.48 23.93 -14.18
C ASP A 717 -20.47 25.28 -13.45
N ASP A 718 -19.33 26.01 -13.49
CA ASP A 718 -19.05 27.26 -12.74
C ASP A 718 -19.38 27.15 -11.23
N GLN A 719 -19.14 25.98 -10.65
CA GLN A 719 -19.50 25.64 -9.28
C GLN A 719 -18.28 25.17 -8.47
N LEU A 720 -18.10 25.75 -7.28
CA LEU A 720 -17.18 25.23 -6.27
C LEU A 720 -17.84 24.04 -5.56
N ILE A 721 -17.25 22.85 -5.61
CA ILE A 721 -17.80 21.68 -4.90
C ILE A 721 -17.26 21.70 -3.48
N VAL A 722 -18.15 21.71 -2.50
CA VAL A 722 -17.81 21.58 -1.08
C VAL A 722 -18.48 20.31 -0.56
N SER A 723 -17.67 19.26 -0.42
CA SER A 723 -18.11 18.00 0.18
C SER A 723 -18.11 18.10 1.69
N TYR A 724 -19.02 17.40 2.37
CA TYR A 724 -19.11 17.43 3.84
C TYR A 724 -19.41 16.06 4.46
N SER A 725 -18.88 15.84 5.66
CA SER A 725 -19.03 14.60 6.44
C SER A 725 -19.12 14.86 7.95
N MET A 726 -19.77 13.97 8.69
CA MET A 726 -19.86 14.01 10.16
C MET A 726 -18.62 13.43 10.86
N THR A 727 -17.87 12.57 10.17
CA THR A 727 -16.55 12.06 10.56
C THR A 727 -15.51 12.54 9.56
N PRO A 728 -14.20 12.56 9.90
CA PRO A 728 -13.16 12.78 8.90
C PRO A 728 -13.34 11.77 7.75
N ALA A 729 -13.53 12.29 6.53
CA ALA A 729 -13.78 11.48 5.33
C ALA A 729 -12.60 11.53 4.36
N PHE A 730 -11.90 12.66 4.35
CA PHE A 730 -10.57 12.80 3.77
C PHE A 730 -9.65 13.31 4.88
N GLY A 731 -8.49 12.69 5.04
CA GLY A 731 -7.26 13.42 5.32
C GLY A 731 -6.64 13.77 3.98
#